data_AF-A0A9W6WLW1-F1
#
_entry.id   AF-A0A9W6WLW1-F1
#
_cell.length_a   1.000
_cell.length_b   1.000
_cell.length_c   1.000
_cell.angle_alpha   90.00
_cell.angle_beta   90.00
_cell.angle_gamma   90.00
#
_symmetry.space_group_name_H-M   'P 1'
#
loop_
_entity.id
_entity.type
_entity.pdbx_description
1 polymer ?
#
loop_
_entity_poly.entity_id
_entity_poly.type
_entity_poly.pdbx_seq_one_letter_code
_entity_poly.pdbx_strand_id
1 'polypeptide(L)'
;MSSSATNSIEAAGKGWRSFNGAPTKPDGADGDTLADTSATRQVKHLVFTSTCRDLDFVHTEVLAFTLRRTGFDGNVTHLLYGCTFEEAAELKRKKDPRHNVQTRHYPDVSAANTTFGEKLLTTTLNPLVLAMWMLGSDGGEFSDNRAVPFEERYALASDDFVMAVDSDAIFTKKLDMWNLMAEANDVIDPRIFGQDASWYWPNRFPLSHEQLKSILPTNSRALLLDDWREYAAIAPFVAEVSAWQEILPTAVDLWGKLAHEQRYLAVPVAAAHEKTLIGVSGVLSVHHYPSRYQNWDFVDDIKHNPCTELAEGKNLALPSYPISIRALNFTLPQWIDGREWSFFADKVPSDFFSCDAWMMHQPTGYLWHLATHTSGYERVPNILRRRHTMSVCLAVEAYNSASENYRSRVCPTGFNHNRRIPMEFENKAWSTAVALAEGSPMENDPQVYFGDYKKKKSLDAPAASDLKPGQEGSDELHFVFTTSCEPYQDWQSEALAQSFARVGQRGALTRIVSGCSDDAVKELLRRTQKSSPHLRIHVTRDFRSLPIFKEVSDDVEKASTPDDYAPYNKPFGLRDWLESANPPVREELVVVLDPDFLFIRPFAVNTGGRVTIAKGVDSGNYERDAEVVEGMRQYKRFFVYAGSRDTKNVTDTVTEGVAVAQRWSEYLGTAAFENSSSICPECAKVSKTDAAEYFAVGPPYAITRKDLTQLMHDYCNMTVLKREQMKREHWMSEMLGYSLAAAKHGVKHTTFDNLALGNKADDYTGFVTLMKGNPCEDPVTPIIPGEAPPLLHGCHSYEADDDRGLKWMFYKQLMPNDLFACDSWLLAAPPASVWTLAKKSRDKQRMLEAYGVCTSIKVFNQALVDFKSKMCPDGFNQNRRLRLVKDVRQDLLKVGQVPAAWQSAALENAPEGPQ
;
A
#
# COMPACT_ATOMS: atom_id res chain seq x y z
N MET A 1 -59.64 12.71 53.81
CA MET A 1 -60.33 11.76 54.71
C MET A 1 -60.69 10.54 53.86
N SER A 2 -59.92 9.44 53.95
CA SER A 2 -60.25 8.22 54.73
C SER A 2 -61.52 7.52 54.21
N SER A 3 -61.58 6.25 53.78
CA SER A 3 -60.80 5.03 54.08
C SER A 3 -61.13 3.87 53.10
N SER A 4 -60.15 2.97 52.91
CA SER A 4 -60.17 1.51 52.58
C SER A 4 -61.52 0.76 52.39
N ALA A 5 -61.65 -0.29 51.54
CA ALA A 5 -60.74 -1.42 51.33
C ALA A 5 -60.90 -2.19 49.99
N THR A 6 -59.76 -2.79 49.61
CA THR A 6 -59.38 -3.80 48.60
C THR A 6 -60.28 -5.03 48.39
N ASN A 7 -60.35 -5.48 47.13
CA ASN A 7 -60.02 -6.87 46.74
C ASN A 7 -59.66 -6.93 45.24
N SER A 8 -58.39 -7.24 44.96
CA SER A 8 -57.81 -7.43 43.63
C SER A 8 -57.55 -8.92 43.39
N ILE A 9 -57.99 -9.43 42.24
CA ILE A 9 -57.55 -10.72 41.68
C ILE A 9 -56.49 -10.38 40.63
N GLU A 10 -55.25 -10.78 40.87
CA GLU A 10 -54.10 -10.62 39.98
C GLU A 10 -54.13 -11.65 38.84
N ALA A 11 -53.97 -11.19 37.60
CA ALA A 11 -53.51 -11.98 36.48
C ALA A 11 -52.03 -11.64 36.24
N ALA A 12 -51.13 -12.59 36.50
CA ALA A 12 -49.69 -12.40 36.41
C ALA A 12 -49.20 -12.46 34.95
N GLY A 13 -48.83 -11.29 34.39
CA GLY A 13 -47.99 -11.19 33.21
C GLY A 13 -46.51 -11.38 33.58
N LYS A 14 -45.81 -12.29 32.91
CA LYS A 14 -44.36 -12.46 33.07
C LYS A 14 -43.63 -11.34 32.33
N GLY A 15 -43.16 -10.36 33.09
CA GLY A 15 -42.24 -9.32 32.64
C GLY A 15 -40.77 -9.78 32.63
N TRP A 16 -39.97 -9.06 31.84
CA TRP A 16 -38.51 -9.10 31.75
C TRP A 16 -37.81 -9.28 33.12
N ARG A 17 -36.86 -10.22 33.20
CA ARG A 17 -35.93 -10.31 34.32
C ARG A 17 -34.62 -9.61 33.95
N SER A 18 -34.34 -8.55 34.69
CA SER A 18 -33.08 -7.82 34.75
C SER A 18 -31.93 -8.74 35.20
N PHE A 19 -30.76 -8.52 34.60
CA PHE A 19 -29.45 -9.04 35.03
C PHE A 19 -29.17 -8.64 36.48
N ASN A 20 -29.43 -9.54 37.42
CA ASN A 20 -28.76 -9.66 38.72
C ASN A 20 -29.26 -10.94 39.40
N GLY A 21 -28.57 -12.05 39.16
CA GLY A 21 -28.89 -13.33 39.80
C GLY A 21 -28.00 -14.43 39.26
N ALA A 22 -26.76 -14.51 39.76
CA ALA A 22 -25.97 -15.72 39.61
C ALA A 22 -26.74 -16.89 40.28
N PRO A 23 -26.90 -18.06 39.65
CA PRO A 23 -27.47 -19.21 40.33
C PRO A 23 -26.51 -19.66 41.43
N THR A 24 -27.04 -19.79 42.65
CA THR A 24 -26.38 -20.49 43.75
C THR A 24 -26.01 -21.91 43.30
N LYS A 25 -24.73 -22.28 43.51
CA LYS A 25 -24.22 -23.65 43.34
C LYS A 25 -25.19 -24.66 43.99
N PRO A 26 -25.54 -25.77 43.32
CA PRO A 26 -26.13 -26.89 44.01
C PRO A 26 -25.06 -27.52 44.90
N ASP A 27 -25.32 -27.60 46.20
CA ASP A 27 -24.50 -28.37 47.13
C ASP A 27 -24.52 -29.85 46.73
N GLY A 28 -23.37 -30.38 46.31
CA GLY A 28 -23.18 -31.83 46.17
C GLY A 28 -22.65 -32.37 44.84
N ALA A 29 -22.21 -31.54 43.88
CA ALA A 29 -21.48 -32.05 42.70
C ALA A 29 -19.97 -31.89 42.91
N ASP A 30 -19.24 -33.02 42.92
CA ASP A 30 -17.78 -33.06 43.01
C ASP A 30 -17.14 -32.20 41.92
N GLY A 31 -16.17 -31.36 42.31
CA GLY A 31 -15.50 -30.41 41.44
C GLY A 31 -14.62 -31.03 40.34
N ASP A 32 -14.34 -32.34 40.42
CA ASP A 32 -13.50 -33.05 39.45
C ASP A 32 -14.29 -33.56 38.22
N THR A 33 -15.59 -33.85 38.33
CA THR A 33 -16.39 -34.35 37.19
C THR A 33 -16.84 -33.25 36.22
N LEU A 34 -17.05 -32.02 36.70
CA LEU A 34 -17.41 -30.87 35.87
C LEU A 34 -16.26 -30.39 34.96
N ALA A 35 -15.01 -30.51 35.44
CA ALA A 35 -13.82 -30.18 34.66
C ALA A 35 -13.58 -31.18 33.51
N ASP A 36 -13.90 -32.46 33.71
CA ASP A 36 -13.78 -33.52 32.69
C ASP A 36 -14.91 -33.45 31.64
N THR A 37 -16.15 -33.17 32.04
CA THR A 37 -17.28 -32.99 31.09
C THR A 37 -17.18 -31.69 30.27
N SER A 38 -16.44 -30.70 30.74
CA SER A 38 -16.15 -29.45 30.00
C SER A 38 -15.09 -29.65 28.91
N ALA A 39 -14.26 -30.69 29.00
CA ALA A 39 -13.23 -30.99 28.00
C ALA A 39 -13.78 -31.78 26.80
N THR A 40 -14.90 -32.49 26.97
CA THR A 40 -15.51 -33.33 25.92
C THR A 40 -16.45 -32.58 24.97
N ARG A 41 -17.01 -31.44 25.38
CA ARG A 41 -18.00 -30.68 24.58
C ARG A 41 -17.41 -29.43 23.93
N GLN A 42 -16.43 -29.64 23.05
CA GLN A 42 -15.83 -28.56 22.23
C GLN A 42 -16.17 -28.75 20.76
N VAL A 43 -16.17 -27.64 20.00
CA VAL A 43 -16.24 -27.73 18.54
C VAL A 43 -14.87 -28.19 18.03
N LYS A 44 -14.78 -29.44 17.56
CA LYS A 44 -13.53 -30.00 17.03
C LYS A 44 -13.36 -29.76 15.53
N HIS A 45 -14.47 -29.58 14.81
CA HIS A 45 -14.48 -29.45 13.36
C HIS A 45 -15.42 -28.33 12.91
N LEU A 46 -14.98 -27.54 11.94
CA LEU A 46 -15.82 -26.55 11.26
C LEU A 46 -15.96 -26.91 9.78
N VAL A 47 -17.18 -26.81 9.27
CA VAL A 47 -17.51 -27.09 7.87
C VAL A 47 -18.28 -25.94 7.25
N PHE A 48 -17.93 -25.59 6.01
CA PHE A 48 -18.65 -24.60 5.21
C PHE A 48 -18.77 -25.04 3.76
N THR A 49 -19.76 -24.50 3.06
CA THR A 49 -20.09 -24.88 1.69
C THR A 49 -20.10 -23.67 0.77
N SER A 50 -19.50 -23.76 -0.41
CA SER A 50 -19.57 -22.69 -1.43
C SER A 50 -19.58 -23.25 -2.85
N THR A 51 -19.85 -22.37 -3.82
CA THR A 51 -19.57 -22.66 -5.24
C THR A 51 -18.17 -22.18 -5.64
N CYS A 52 -17.81 -22.31 -6.91
CA CYS A 52 -16.51 -21.84 -7.42
C CYS A 52 -16.53 -20.43 -8.04
N ARG A 53 -17.49 -19.56 -7.70
CA ARG A 53 -17.44 -18.16 -8.16
C ARG A 53 -16.22 -17.45 -7.54
N ASP A 54 -15.63 -16.51 -8.27
CA ASP A 54 -14.49 -15.74 -7.74
C ASP A 54 -14.82 -14.98 -6.44
N LEU A 55 -16.07 -14.52 -6.28
CA LEU A 55 -16.49 -13.90 -5.02
C LEU A 55 -16.55 -14.89 -3.85
N ASP A 56 -16.93 -16.14 -4.11
CA ASP A 56 -16.94 -17.18 -3.08
C ASP A 56 -15.51 -17.51 -2.64
N PHE A 57 -14.53 -17.44 -3.54
CA PHE A 57 -13.12 -17.51 -3.15
C PHE A 57 -12.76 -16.40 -2.16
N VAL A 58 -13.16 -15.15 -2.42
CA VAL A 58 -12.92 -14.03 -1.48
C VAL A 58 -13.55 -14.31 -0.12
N HIS A 59 -14.82 -14.71 -0.08
CA HIS A 59 -15.56 -14.99 1.15
C HIS A 59 -14.90 -16.11 1.97
N THR A 60 -14.58 -17.22 1.32
CA THR A 60 -14.04 -18.41 2.00
C THR A 60 -12.64 -18.17 2.58
N GLU A 61 -11.80 -17.36 1.94
CA GLU A 61 -10.51 -16.99 2.51
C GLU A 61 -10.63 -15.98 3.67
N VAL A 62 -11.58 -15.02 3.61
CA VAL A 62 -11.88 -14.13 4.75
C VAL A 62 -12.37 -14.94 5.95
N LEU A 63 -13.27 -15.90 5.72
CA LEU A 63 -13.75 -16.82 6.74
C LEU A 63 -12.58 -17.60 7.35
N ALA A 64 -11.76 -18.24 6.52
CA ALA A 64 -10.63 -19.05 6.98
C ALA A 64 -9.60 -18.22 7.76
N PHE A 65 -9.27 -17.02 7.27
CA PHE A 65 -8.37 -16.09 7.93
C PHE A 65 -8.90 -15.67 9.31
N THR A 66 -10.16 -15.19 9.38
CA THR A 66 -10.73 -14.70 10.64
C THR A 66 -10.93 -15.81 11.67
N LEU A 67 -11.30 -17.01 11.22
CA LEU A 67 -11.41 -18.19 12.07
C LEU A 67 -10.06 -18.55 12.73
N ARG A 68 -8.98 -18.60 11.94
CA ARG A 68 -7.64 -18.88 12.49
C ARG A 68 -7.13 -17.73 13.36
N ARG A 69 -7.35 -16.48 12.94
CA ARG A 69 -6.94 -15.29 13.70
C ARG A 69 -7.59 -15.22 15.08
N THR A 70 -8.84 -15.67 15.21
CA THR A 70 -9.56 -15.71 16.49
C THR A 70 -9.19 -16.90 17.38
N GLY A 71 -8.27 -17.77 16.93
CA GLY A 71 -7.70 -18.85 17.73
C GLY A 71 -8.47 -20.16 17.69
N PHE A 72 -9.16 -20.46 16.58
CA PHE A 72 -9.70 -21.81 16.34
C PHE A 72 -8.61 -22.73 15.78
N ASP A 73 -8.29 -23.77 16.54
CA ASP A 73 -7.22 -24.72 16.21
C ASP A 73 -7.74 -26.04 15.62
N GLY A 74 -9.06 -26.23 15.55
CA GLY A 74 -9.70 -27.44 15.04
C GLY A 74 -9.57 -27.62 13.53
N ASN A 75 -10.08 -28.75 13.04
CA ASN A 75 -10.09 -29.07 11.61
C ASN A 75 -11.13 -28.22 10.87
N VAL A 76 -10.81 -27.83 9.63
CA VAL A 76 -11.68 -27.00 8.80
C VAL A 76 -11.86 -27.66 7.43
N THR A 77 -13.10 -27.90 7.02
CA THR A 77 -13.44 -28.50 5.73
C THR A 77 -14.32 -27.57 4.89
N HIS A 78 -13.90 -27.35 3.65
CA HIS A 78 -14.64 -26.68 2.60
C HIS A 78 -15.27 -27.68 1.65
N LEU A 79 -16.59 -27.69 1.53
CA LEU A 79 -17.34 -28.53 0.59
C LEU A 79 -17.75 -27.69 -0.63
N LEU A 80 -17.04 -27.89 -1.75
CA LEU A 80 -17.28 -27.25 -3.04
C LEU A 80 -18.32 -28.01 -3.87
N TYR A 81 -19.25 -27.29 -4.48
CA TYR A 81 -20.25 -27.83 -5.39
C TYR A 81 -20.59 -26.86 -6.52
N GLY A 82 -21.32 -27.32 -7.53
CA GLY A 82 -21.84 -26.48 -8.60
C GLY A 82 -20.78 -25.92 -9.54
N CYS A 83 -19.64 -26.59 -9.65
CA CYS A 83 -18.54 -26.20 -10.53
C CYS A 83 -17.82 -27.40 -11.13
N THR A 84 -17.15 -27.16 -12.24
CA THR A 84 -16.32 -28.14 -12.96
C THR A 84 -15.06 -28.50 -12.15
N PHE A 85 -14.43 -29.61 -12.54
CA PHE A 85 -13.17 -30.04 -11.93
C PHE A 85 -12.06 -28.99 -12.07
N GLU A 86 -11.97 -28.34 -13.23
CA GLU A 86 -10.97 -27.31 -13.51
C GLU A 86 -11.15 -26.09 -12.60
N GLU A 87 -12.38 -25.61 -12.45
CA GLU A 87 -12.72 -24.49 -11.56
C GLU A 87 -12.42 -24.84 -10.08
N ALA A 88 -12.74 -26.06 -9.65
CA ALA A 88 -12.49 -26.52 -8.28
C ALA A 88 -10.98 -26.67 -7.99
N ALA A 89 -10.21 -27.22 -8.93
CA ALA A 89 -8.76 -27.32 -8.85
C ALA A 89 -8.10 -25.95 -8.79
N GLU A 90 -8.56 -25.00 -9.60
CA GLU A 90 -8.06 -23.63 -9.61
C GLU A 90 -8.35 -22.89 -8.29
N LEU A 91 -9.57 -22.99 -7.77
CA LEU A 91 -9.92 -22.40 -6.47
C LEU A 91 -9.04 -22.99 -5.36
N LYS A 92 -8.87 -24.32 -5.34
CA LYS A 92 -8.00 -25.00 -4.37
C LYS A 92 -6.55 -24.52 -4.45
N ARG A 93 -6.02 -24.30 -5.66
CA ARG A 93 -4.66 -23.77 -5.88
C ARG A 93 -4.48 -22.35 -5.36
N LYS A 94 -5.53 -21.52 -5.43
CA LYS A 94 -5.51 -20.14 -4.93
C LYS A 94 -5.55 -20.03 -3.40
N LYS A 95 -6.10 -21.01 -2.67
CA LYS A 95 -6.24 -20.93 -1.20
C LYS A 95 -4.92 -20.75 -0.47
N ASP A 96 -4.92 -20.02 0.66
CA ASP A 96 -3.72 -19.94 1.51
C ASP A 96 -3.59 -21.19 2.41
N PRO A 97 -2.57 -22.06 2.21
CA PRO A 97 -2.40 -23.25 3.03
C PRO A 97 -2.06 -22.96 4.49
N ARG A 98 -1.69 -21.71 4.88
CA ARG A 98 -1.52 -21.36 6.31
C ARG A 98 -2.83 -21.50 7.09
N HIS A 99 -3.97 -21.39 6.43
CA HIS A 99 -5.27 -21.57 7.07
C HIS A 99 -5.66 -23.05 7.29
N ASN A 100 -4.90 -24.00 6.70
CA ASN A 100 -5.12 -25.43 6.82
C ASN A 100 -6.59 -25.85 6.59
N VAL A 101 -7.15 -25.45 5.44
CA VAL A 101 -8.53 -25.77 5.04
C VAL A 101 -8.53 -26.93 4.04
N GLN A 102 -9.08 -28.07 4.46
CA GLN A 102 -9.28 -29.22 3.57
C GLN A 102 -10.42 -28.91 2.59
N THR A 103 -10.22 -29.11 1.29
CA THR A 103 -11.27 -28.84 0.29
C THR A 103 -11.71 -30.14 -0.38
N ARG A 104 -13.02 -30.38 -0.43
CA ARG A 104 -13.69 -31.52 -1.06
C ARG A 104 -14.60 -31.02 -2.18
N HIS A 105 -14.58 -31.68 -3.33
CA HIS A 105 -15.39 -31.29 -4.48
C HIS A 105 -16.47 -32.33 -4.78
N TYR A 106 -17.71 -31.86 -4.97
CA TYR A 106 -18.89 -32.66 -5.29
C TYR A 106 -19.42 -32.24 -6.67
N PRO A 107 -18.85 -32.80 -7.76
CA PRO A 107 -19.17 -32.38 -9.14
C PRO A 107 -20.63 -32.66 -9.54
N ASP A 108 -21.25 -33.68 -8.95
CA ASP A 108 -22.62 -34.10 -9.27
C ASP A 108 -23.71 -33.21 -8.64
N VAL A 109 -23.33 -32.24 -7.80
CA VAL A 109 -24.26 -31.35 -7.13
C VAL A 109 -24.25 -29.99 -7.81
N SER A 110 -25.34 -29.64 -8.50
CA SER A 110 -25.51 -28.35 -9.15
C SER A 110 -25.69 -27.19 -8.16
N ALA A 111 -25.19 -26.01 -8.52
CA ALA A 111 -25.55 -24.77 -7.82
C ALA A 111 -27.04 -24.47 -8.01
N ALA A 112 -27.72 -24.07 -6.94
CA ALA A 112 -29.12 -23.66 -7.00
C ALA A 112 -29.30 -22.35 -6.24
N ASN A 113 -30.10 -21.44 -6.78
CA ASN A 113 -30.47 -20.23 -6.05
C ASN A 113 -31.24 -20.63 -4.77
N THR A 114 -30.98 -19.92 -3.69
CA THR A 114 -31.64 -20.05 -2.38
C THR A 114 -31.97 -18.64 -1.91
N THR A 115 -32.86 -18.44 -0.94
CA THR A 115 -33.01 -17.10 -0.32
C THR A 115 -32.54 -17.10 1.12
N PHE A 116 -32.01 -15.95 1.52
CA PHE A 116 -31.76 -15.60 2.91
C PHE A 116 -32.46 -14.26 3.17
N GLY A 117 -33.59 -14.32 3.89
CA GLY A 117 -34.48 -13.16 4.02
C GLY A 117 -35.11 -12.74 2.70
N GLU A 118 -34.94 -11.49 2.29
CA GLU A 118 -35.47 -10.91 1.04
C GLU A 118 -34.50 -11.04 -0.15
N LYS A 119 -33.27 -11.55 0.05
CA LYS A 119 -32.25 -11.68 -0.98
C LYS A 119 -32.11 -13.12 -1.49
N LEU A 120 -31.94 -13.27 -2.80
CA LEU A 120 -31.51 -14.52 -3.45
C LEU A 120 -29.98 -14.68 -3.30
N LEU A 121 -29.54 -15.74 -2.63
CA LEU A 121 -28.15 -16.16 -2.51
C LEU A 121 -27.91 -17.44 -3.31
N THR A 122 -26.74 -17.57 -3.93
CA THR A 122 -26.30 -18.80 -4.61
C THR A 122 -25.48 -19.72 -3.70
N THR A 123 -25.08 -19.21 -2.53
CA THR A 123 -24.29 -19.92 -1.51
C THR A 123 -24.94 -19.75 -0.14
N THR A 124 -25.39 -20.88 0.42
CA THR A 124 -25.79 -21.05 1.82
C THR A 124 -25.32 -22.43 2.26
N LEU A 125 -25.40 -22.72 3.56
CA LEU A 125 -25.25 -24.10 4.02
C LEU A 125 -26.13 -25.06 3.18
N ASN A 126 -25.49 -26.03 2.52
CA ASN A 126 -26.15 -27.01 1.66
C ASN A 126 -26.18 -28.39 2.35
N PRO A 127 -27.35 -28.84 2.86
CA PRO A 127 -27.49 -30.10 3.58
C PRO A 127 -27.11 -31.34 2.75
N LEU A 128 -27.23 -31.28 1.42
CA LEU A 128 -26.90 -32.41 0.54
C LEU A 128 -25.41 -32.74 0.58
N VAL A 129 -24.55 -31.74 0.36
CA VAL A 129 -23.09 -31.96 0.40
C VAL A 129 -22.60 -32.22 1.82
N LEU A 130 -23.25 -31.61 2.83
CA LEU A 130 -22.98 -31.90 4.24
C LEU A 130 -23.30 -33.36 4.58
N ALA A 131 -24.45 -33.88 4.12
CA ALA A 131 -24.83 -35.27 4.27
C ALA A 131 -23.89 -36.22 3.50
N MET A 132 -23.49 -35.87 2.26
CA MET A 132 -22.52 -36.67 1.51
C MET A 132 -21.17 -36.77 2.24
N TRP A 133 -20.73 -35.68 2.89
CA TRP A 133 -19.50 -35.66 3.69
C TRP A 133 -19.61 -36.46 4.99
N MET A 134 -20.73 -36.32 5.73
CA MET A 134 -20.92 -36.95 7.05
C MET A 134 -21.44 -38.40 7.01
N LEU A 135 -22.34 -38.72 6.08
CA LEU A 135 -23.10 -39.99 6.04
C LEU A 135 -22.68 -40.93 4.91
N GLY A 136 -22.02 -40.42 3.86
CA GLY A 136 -21.62 -41.20 2.70
C GLY A 136 -20.22 -41.83 2.80
N SER A 137 -19.92 -42.76 1.90
CA SER A 137 -18.52 -42.98 1.51
C SER A 137 -18.07 -41.71 0.77
N ASP A 138 -17.15 -40.94 1.37
CA ASP A 138 -16.57 -39.68 0.88
C ASP A 138 -15.96 -39.80 -0.53
N GLY A 139 -16.83 -39.88 -1.54
CA GLY A 139 -16.52 -40.00 -2.96
C GLY A 139 -16.19 -38.67 -3.62
N GLY A 140 -15.96 -37.61 -2.82
CA GLY A 140 -15.48 -36.35 -3.34
C GLY A 140 -14.10 -36.53 -3.95
N GLU A 141 -13.92 -36.07 -5.19
CA GLU A 141 -12.62 -36.07 -5.83
C GLU A 141 -11.68 -35.12 -5.04
N PHE A 142 -10.39 -35.48 -4.97
CA PHE A 142 -9.36 -35.02 -4.01
C PHE A 142 -9.26 -35.78 -2.66
N SER A 143 -9.81 -37.00 -2.55
CA SER A 143 -9.66 -37.86 -1.37
C SER A 143 -8.33 -38.64 -1.33
N ASP A 144 -7.85 -38.93 -0.10
CA ASP A 144 -6.93 -40.04 0.11
C ASP A 144 -7.74 -41.35 0.09
N ASN A 145 -7.37 -42.28 -0.79
CA ASN A 145 -7.96 -43.61 -0.93
C ASN A 145 -8.02 -44.33 0.43
N ARG A 146 -9.20 -44.45 1.06
CA ARG A 146 -9.45 -45.43 2.14
C ARG A 146 -10.93 -45.58 2.54
N ALA A 147 -11.37 -46.84 2.58
CA ALA A 147 -12.67 -47.33 3.07
C ALA A 147 -12.79 -47.27 4.62
N VAL A 148 -12.40 -46.14 5.21
CA VAL A 148 -12.36 -45.91 6.67
C VAL A 148 -13.66 -45.22 7.12
N PRO A 149 -14.28 -45.61 8.26
CA PRO A 149 -15.46 -44.95 8.83
C PRO A 149 -15.25 -43.45 9.09
N PHE A 150 -16.33 -42.65 9.08
CA PHE A 150 -16.29 -41.19 9.26
C PHE A 150 -15.58 -40.77 10.57
N GLU A 151 -15.89 -41.46 11.67
CA GLU A 151 -15.33 -41.19 13.00
C GLU A 151 -13.80 -41.37 13.03
N GLU A 152 -13.30 -42.42 12.39
CA GLU A 152 -11.86 -42.69 12.25
C GLU A 152 -11.18 -41.74 11.24
N ARG A 153 -11.89 -41.36 10.18
CA ARG A 153 -11.37 -40.47 9.12
C ARG A 153 -11.12 -39.05 9.63
N TYR A 154 -12.03 -38.53 10.46
CA TYR A 154 -11.96 -37.15 10.96
C TYR A 154 -11.63 -37.04 12.44
N ALA A 155 -11.44 -38.17 13.14
CA ALA A 155 -11.21 -38.26 14.58
C ALA A 155 -12.31 -37.54 15.39
N LEU A 156 -13.57 -37.77 14.99
CA LEU A 156 -14.76 -37.18 15.62
C LEU A 156 -15.62 -38.29 16.24
N ALA A 157 -15.84 -38.22 17.54
CA ALA A 157 -16.77 -39.06 18.28
C ALA A 157 -18.22 -38.59 18.09
N SER A 158 -19.18 -39.44 18.41
CA SER A 158 -20.61 -39.16 18.20
C SER A 158 -21.13 -37.98 19.05
N ASP A 159 -20.45 -37.63 20.15
CA ASP A 159 -20.72 -36.51 21.07
C ASP A 159 -19.82 -35.28 20.82
N ASP A 160 -18.93 -35.33 19.83
CA ASP A 160 -18.14 -34.16 19.41
C ASP A 160 -19.01 -33.17 18.63
N PHE A 161 -18.75 -31.87 18.78
CA PHE A 161 -19.49 -30.83 18.08
C PHE A 161 -18.84 -30.45 16.74
N VAL A 162 -19.68 -30.33 15.71
CA VAL A 162 -19.34 -29.81 14.39
C VAL A 162 -20.13 -28.53 14.12
N MET A 163 -19.43 -27.45 13.80
CA MET A 163 -20.03 -26.18 13.39
C MET A 163 -20.19 -26.15 11.86
N ALA A 164 -21.42 -26.03 11.39
CA ALA A 164 -21.76 -25.77 10.00
C ALA A 164 -22.08 -24.28 9.80
N VAL A 165 -21.31 -23.60 8.96
CA VAL A 165 -21.36 -22.14 8.78
C VAL A 165 -21.45 -21.75 7.31
N ASP A 166 -22.05 -20.60 7.03
CA ASP A 166 -22.08 -20.02 5.69
C ASP A 166 -20.70 -19.49 5.26
N SER A 167 -20.41 -19.53 3.96
CA SER A 167 -19.07 -19.22 3.41
C SER A 167 -18.63 -17.76 3.57
N ASP A 168 -19.56 -16.84 3.81
CA ASP A 168 -19.35 -15.40 4.00
C ASP A 168 -19.38 -14.96 5.48
N ALA A 169 -19.28 -15.92 6.41
CA ALA A 169 -19.14 -15.63 7.82
C ALA A 169 -17.77 -15.03 8.16
N ILE A 170 -17.78 -14.04 9.04
CA ILE A 170 -16.60 -13.35 9.56
C ILE A 170 -16.52 -13.65 11.05
N PHE A 171 -15.46 -14.31 11.52
CA PHE A 171 -15.29 -14.62 12.94
C PHE A 171 -14.77 -13.42 13.72
N THR A 172 -15.44 -13.09 14.82
CA THR A 172 -15.17 -11.90 15.64
C THR A 172 -14.59 -12.23 17.01
N LYS A 173 -14.73 -13.48 17.47
CA LYS A 173 -14.08 -13.99 18.68
C LYS A 173 -13.84 -15.51 18.59
N LYS A 174 -13.07 -16.05 19.54
CA LYS A 174 -12.83 -17.50 19.63
C LYS A 174 -14.15 -18.26 19.79
N LEU A 175 -14.31 -19.32 19.00
CA LEU A 175 -15.43 -20.25 19.13
C LEU A 175 -15.30 -21.02 20.45
N ASP A 176 -16.26 -20.81 21.36
CA ASP A 176 -16.28 -21.41 22.68
C ASP A 176 -17.71 -21.88 23.03
N MET A 177 -17.85 -23.19 23.29
CA MET A 177 -19.12 -23.83 23.64
C MET A 177 -19.65 -23.35 24.99
N TRP A 178 -18.77 -22.92 25.91
CA TRP A 178 -19.19 -22.41 27.22
C TRP A 178 -20.11 -21.19 27.08
N ASN A 179 -19.71 -20.22 26.25
CA ASN A 179 -20.51 -19.02 25.98
C ASN A 179 -21.84 -19.37 25.31
N LEU A 180 -21.83 -20.35 24.39
CA LEU A 180 -23.01 -20.76 23.67
C LEU A 180 -24.05 -21.41 24.59
N MET A 181 -23.58 -22.29 25.48
CA MET A 181 -24.42 -22.93 26.51
C MET A 181 -24.95 -21.95 27.54
N ALA A 182 -24.16 -20.93 27.93
CA ALA A 182 -24.59 -19.91 28.87
C ALA A 182 -25.77 -19.07 28.34
N GLU A 183 -25.79 -18.80 27.03
CA GLU A 183 -26.82 -17.99 26.37
C GLU A 183 -28.07 -18.80 25.96
N ALA A 184 -27.91 -20.07 25.60
CA ALA A 184 -29.01 -20.95 25.18
C ALA A 184 -29.62 -21.74 26.36
N ASN A 185 -30.00 -21.05 27.44
CA ASN A 185 -30.45 -21.67 28.70
C ASN A 185 -31.91 -22.16 28.70
N ASP A 186 -32.66 -21.90 27.63
CA ASP A 186 -34.07 -22.30 27.48
C ASP A 186 -34.24 -23.81 27.21
N VAL A 187 -33.18 -24.50 26.78
CA VAL A 187 -33.17 -25.94 26.51
C VAL A 187 -32.19 -26.63 27.46
N ILE A 188 -32.64 -27.70 28.12
CA ILE A 188 -31.78 -28.52 28.97
C ILE A 188 -30.94 -29.43 28.07
N ASP A 189 -29.62 -29.28 28.15
CA ASP A 189 -28.64 -30.11 27.46
C ASP A 189 -28.83 -30.22 25.92
N PRO A 190 -28.82 -29.10 25.18
CA PRO A 190 -29.04 -29.10 23.74
C PRO A 190 -27.90 -29.80 22.98
N ARG A 191 -28.27 -30.77 22.12
CA ARG A 191 -27.36 -31.47 21.18
C ARG A 191 -27.10 -30.69 19.88
N ILE A 192 -27.89 -29.65 19.65
CA ILE A 192 -27.77 -28.74 18.51
C ILE A 192 -28.10 -27.32 18.94
N PHE A 193 -27.33 -26.37 18.44
CA PHE A 193 -27.50 -24.94 18.61
C PHE A 193 -27.67 -24.29 17.25
N GLY A 194 -28.42 -23.20 17.19
CA GLY A 194 -28.61 -22.44 15.96
C GLY A 194 -28.85 -20.97 16.24
N GLN A 195 -28.53 -20.13 15.26
CA GLN A 195 -28.69 -18.69 15.37
C GLN A 195 -30.17 -18.32 15.37
N ASP A 196 -30.59 -17.44 16.29
CA ASP A 196 -31.97 -16.95 16.37
C ASP A 196 -32.46 -16.40 15.03
N ALA A 197 -33.58 -16.96 14.58
CA ALA A 197 -34.13 -16.71 13.27
C ALA A 197 -35.18 -15.59 13.26
N SER A 198 -35.02 -14.66 12.32
CA SER A 198 -35.97 -13.56 12.10
C SER A 198 -37.33 -13.99 11.53
N TRP A 199 -37.46 -15.21 11.01
CA TRP A 199 -38.73 -15.72 10.49
C TRP A 199 -39.71 -16.14 11.59
N TYR A 200 -39.25 -16.27 12.84
CA TYR A 200 -40.11 -16.66 13.95
C TYR A 200 -41.05 -15.54 14.38
N TRP A 201 -42.34 -15.86 14.42
CA TRP A 201 -43.35 -15.02 15.05
C TRP A 201 -44.35 -15.91 15.78
N PRO A 202 -44.81 -15.56 16.99
CA PRO A 202 -45.75 -16.40 17.74
C PRO A 202 -46.97 -16.77 16.89
N ASN A 203 -47.27 -18.07 16.81
CA ASN A 203 -48.38 -18.64 16.03
C ASN A 203 -48.34 -18.36 14.52
N ARG A 204 -47.19 -17.99 13.95
CA ARG A 204 -47.00 -17.84 12.50
C ARG A 204 -45.74 -18.55 12.06
N PHE A 205 -45.90 -19.49 11.16
CA PHE A 205 -44.81 -20.24 10.54
C PHE A 205 -44.74 -19.92 9.04
N PRO A 206 -43.55 -19.85 8.42
CA PRO A 206 -43.41 -19.52 7.00
C PRO A 206 -44.05 -20.52 6.02
N LEU A 207 -44.32 -21.76 6.45
CA LEU A 207 -45.06 -22.75 5.67
C LEU A 207 -46.49 -22.89 6.20
N SER A 208 -47.46 -22.98 5.30
CA SER A 208 -48.83 -23.36 5.67
C SER A 208 -48.89 -24.83 6.13
N HIS A 209 -49.92 -25.17 6.89
CA HIS A 209 -50.14 -26.54 7.35
C HIS A 209 -50.28 -27.55 6.17
N GLU A 210 -50.87 -27.13 5.05
CA GLU A 210 -50.95 -27.95 3.84
C GLU A 210 -49.59 -28.15 3.16
N GLN A 211 -48.74 -27.11 3.15
CA GLN A 211 -47.35 -27.23 2.67
C GLN A 211 -46.52 -28.15 3.57
N LEU A 212 -46.71 -28.11 4.88
CA LEU A 212 -46.03 -29.04 5.80
C LEU A 212 -46.47 -30.49 5.58
N LYS A 213 -47.78 -30.74 5.39
CA LYS A 213 -48.31 -32.08 5.07
C LYS A 213 -47.82 -32.64 3.75
N SER A 214 -47.55 -31.79 2.76
CA SER A 214 -47.09 -32.24 1.45
C SER A 214 -45.61 -32.67 1.45
N ILE A 215 -44.82 -32.14 2.38
CA ILE A 215 -43.37 -32.43 2.45
C ILE A 215 -42.99 -33.40 3.56
N LEU A 216 -43.79 -33.52 4.63
CA LEU A 216 -43.53 -34.40 5.78
C LEU A 216 -44.44 -35.64 5.83
N PRO A 217 -43.98 -36.75 6.45
CA PRO A 217 -44.83 -37.88 6.78
C PRO A 217 -46.02 -37.50 7.68
N THR A 218 -47.15 -38.19 7.54
CA THR A 218 -48.39 -37.92 8.30
C THR A 218 -48.26 -38.10 9.81
N ASN A 219 -47.26 -38.87 10.27
CA ASN A 219 -46.95 -39.09 11.68
C ASN A 219 -45.88 -38.13 12.24
N SER A 220 -45.45 -37.13 11.46
CA SER A 220 -44.41 -36.18 11.89
C SER A 220 -44.89 -35.30 13.05
N ARG A 221 -44.08 -35.20 14.11
CA ARG A 221 -44.38 -34.32 15.27
C ARG A 221 -44.41 -32.85 14.88
N ALA A 222 -43.67 -32.46 13.83
CA ALA A 222 -43.70 -31.09 13.31
C ALA A 222 -45.10 -30.65 12.83
N LEU A 223 -45.99 -31.59 12.48
CA LEU A 223 -47.39 -31.30 12.12
C LEU A 223 -48.27 -30.96 13.34
N LEU A 224 -47.77 -31.22 14.56
CA LEU A 224 -48.46 -31.01 15.83
C LEU A 224 -47.96 -29.77 16.58
N LEU A 225 -47.02 -29.01 15.99
CA LEU A 225 -46.44 -27.82 16.62
C LEU A 225 -47.31 -26.60 16.37
N ASP A 226 -47.86 -26.04 17.45
CA ASP A 226 -48.55 -24.74 17.42
C ASP A 226 -47.58 -23.56 17.56
N ASP A 227 -46.43 -23.78 18.21
CA ASP A 227 -45.36 -22.79 18.40
C ASP A 227 -44.01 -23.39 17.98
N TRP A 228 -43.25 -22.64 17.18
CA TRP A 228 -41.98 -23.06 16.59
C TRP A 228 -40.76 -22.46 17.29
N ARG A 229 -40.92 -21.85 18.47
CA ARG A 229 -39.83 -21.16 19.18
C ARG A 229 -38.58 -22.03 19.38
N GLU A 230 -38.76 -23.29 19.79
CA GLU A 230 -37.67 -24.24 20.05
C GLU A 230 -36.93 -24.70 18.78
N TYR A 231 -37.43 -24.34 17.60
CA TYR A 231 -36.82 -24.64 16.30
C TYR A 231 -36.57 -23.37 15.48
N ALA A 232 -36.72 -22.18 16.10
CA ALA A 232 -36.60 -20.87 15.48
C ALA A 232 -35.13 -20.50 15.20
N ALA A 233 -34.46 -21.29 14.37
CA ALA A 233 -33.05 -21.17 14.09
C ALA A 233 -32.72 -21.08 12.59
N ILE A 234 -31.59 -20.45 12.29
CA ILE A 234 -30.91 -20.40 11.00
C ILE A 234 -29.42 -20.72 11.19
N ALA A 235 -28.70 -20.92 10.08
CA ALA A 235 -27.25 -21.07 10.12
C ALA A 235 -26.58 -19.81 10.71
N PRO A 236 -25.43 -19.94 11.41
CA PRO A 236 -24.69 -21.19 11.63
C PRO A 236 -25.36 -22.13 12.63
N PHE A 237 -25.12 -23.43 12.45
CA PHE A 237 -25.54 -24.49 13.35
C PHE A 237 -24.33 -25.15 13.99
N VAL A 238 -24.40 -25.44 15.29
CA VAL A 238 -23.37 -26.18 16.02
C VAL A 238 -24.04 -27.40 16.62
N ALA A 239 -23.72 -28.60 16.16
CA ALA A 239 -24.40 -29.82 16.62
C ALA A 239 -23.42 -30.96 16.87
N GLU A 240 -23.79 -31.85 17.77
CA GLU A 240 -23.13 -33.15 17.93
C GLU A 240 -23.13 -33.91 16.62
N VAL A 241 -22.08 -34.71 16.36
CA VAL A 241 -22.02 -35.58 15.17
C VAL A 241 -23.25 -36.49 15.09
N SER A 242 -23.68 -37.09 16.20
CA SER A 242 -24.87 -37.93 16.26
C SER A 242 -26.16 -37.17 15.91
N ALA A 243 -26.32 -35.94 16.39
CA ALA A 243 -27.47 -35.10 16.07
C ALA A 243 -27.50 -34.72 14.57
N TRP A 244 -26.34 -34.42 13.98
CA TRP A 244 -26.23 -34.22 12.54
C TRP A 244 -26.63 -35.49 11.77
N GLN A 245 -26.15 -36.66 12.19
CA GLN A 245 -26.44 -37.92 11.51
C GLN A 245 -27.93 -38.29 11.56
N GLU A 246 -28.63 -37.95 12.64
CA GLU A 246 -30.09 -38.11 12.78
C GLU A 246 -30.86 -37.17 11.85
N ILE A 247 -30.48 -35.88 11.78
CA ILE A 247 -31.27 -34.83 11.12
C ILE A 247 -30.99 -34.75 9.60
N LEU A 248 -29.76 -35.01 9.16
CA LEU A 248 -29.32 -34.80 7.78
C LEU A 248 -30.14 -35.57 6.72
N PRO A 249 -30.51 -36.86 6.90
CA PRO A 249 -31.31 -37.58 5.90
C PRO A 249 -32.64 -36.87 5.60
N THR A 250 -33.34 -36.45 6.65
CA THR A 250 -34.60 -35.72 6.56
C THR A 250 -34.39 -34.31 5.98
N ALA A 251 -33.32 -33.62 6.38
CA ALA A 251 -32.99 -32.30 5.84
C ALA A 251 -32.71 -32.33 4.32
N VAL A 252 -32.05 -33.38 3.82
CA VAL A 252 -31.78 -33.57 2.39
C VAL A 252 -33.07 -33.85 1.60
N ASP A 253 -33.94 -34.71 2.11
CA ASP A 253 -35.24 -34.98 1.50
C ASP A 253 -36.11 -33.71 1.42
N LEU A 254 -36.16 -32.94 2.52
CA LEU A 254 -36.85 -31.66 2.58
C LEU A 254 -36.25 -30.63 1.61
N TRP A 255 -34.93 -30.57 1.47
CA TRP A 255 -34.25 -29.63 0.58
C TRP A 255 -34.70 -29.75 -0.89
N GLY A 256 -34.96 -30.97 -1.36
CA GLY A 256 -35.47 -31.24 -2.70
C GLY A 256 -36.95 -30.89 -2.89
N LYS A 257 -37.74 -30.90 -1.80
CA LYS A 257 -39.19 -30.64 -1.82
C LYS A 257 -39.55 -29.18 -1.54
N LEU A 258 -38.69 -28.45 -0.84
CA LEU A 258 -38.87 -27.04 -0.52
C LEU A 258 -38.57 -26.15 -1.73
N ALA A 259 -39.37 -25.09 -1.90
CA ALA A 259 -39.05 -24.05 -2.86
C ALA A 259 -37.70 -23.41 -2.53
N HIS A 260 -37.01 -22.87 -3.54
CA HIS A 260 -35.71 -22.22 -3.39
C HIS A 260 -35.67 -21.19 -2.25
N GLU A 261 -36.78 -20.47 -2.06
CA GLU A 261 -36.89 -19.42 -1.04
C GLU A 261 -37.17 -19.93 0.38
N GLN A 262 -37.39 -21.24 0.55
CA GLN A 262 -37.79 -21.85 1.81
C GLN A 262 -36.76 -22.87 2.31
N ARG A 263 -35.67 -23.07 1.56
CA ARG A 263 -34.63 -24.07 1.85
C ARG A 263 -33.89 -23.85 3.16
N TYR A 264 -33.86 -22.61 3.69
CA TYR A 264 -33.32 -22.34 5.02
C TYR A 264 -34.10 -23.04 6.15
N LEU A 265 -35.33 -23.49 5.91
CA LEU A 265 -36.16 -24.24 6.86
C LEU A 265 -35.83 -25.74 6.91
N ALA A 266 -35.00 -26.26 6.00
CA ALA A 266 -34.74 -27.70 5.91
C ALA A 266 -34.22 -28.29 7.24
N VAL A 267 -33.22 -27.64 7.86
CA VAL A 267 -32.65 -28.09 9.14
C VAL A 267 -33.63 -27.92 10.30
N PRO A 268 -34.27 -26.74 10.52
CA PRO A 268 -35.30 -26.57 11.55
C PRO A 268 -36.46 -27.58 11.48
N VAL A 269 -36.99 -27.82 10.28
CA VAL A 269 -38.11 -28.74 10.08
C VAL A 269 -37.67 -30.19 10.27
N ALA A 270 -36.46 -30.55 9.83
CA ALA A 270 -35.89 -31.87 10.09
C ALA A 270 -35.66 -32.10 11.59
N ALA A 271 -35.11 -31.13 12.32
CA ALA A 271 -34.93 -31.20 13.77
C ALA A 271 -36.27 -31.41 14.50
N ALA A 272 -37.33 -30.69 14.09
CA ALA A 272 -38.68 -30.88 14.61
C ALA A 272 -39.28 -32.25 14.29
N HIS A 273 -38.99 -32.81 13.11
CA HIS A 273 -39.40 -34.16 12.73
C HIS A 273 -38.75 -35.23 13.63
N GLU A 274 -37.42 -35.13 13.81
CA GLU A 274 -36.62 -36.07 14.61
C GLU A 274 -36.72 -35.84 16.13
N LYS A 275 -37.45 -34.81 16.56
CA LYS A 275 -37.66 -34.42 17.97
C LYS A 275 -36.36 -33.96 18.66
N THR A 276 -35.45 -33.36 17.90
CA THR A 276 -34.19 -32.82 18.40
C THR A 276 -34.34 -31.32 18.65
N LEU A 277 -34.43 -30.92 19.92
CA LEU A 277 -34.58 -29.52 20.31
C LEU A 277 -33.35 -28.69 19.95
N ILE A 278 -33.56 -27.46 19.47
CA ILE A 278 -32.49 -26.53 19.13
C ILE A 278 -32.28 -25.52 20.26
N GLY A 279 -31.06 -25.44 20.79
CA GLY A 279 -30.59 -24.35 21.63
C GLY A 279 -30.48 -23.07 20.80
N VAL A 280 -31.59 -22.32 20.71
CA VAL A 280 -31.64 -21.07 19.93
C VAL A 280 -30.86 -19.98 20.66
N SER A 281 -29.88 -19.38 19.97
CA SER A 281 -28.99 -18.38 20.57
C SER A 281 -28.81 -17.15 19.68
N GLY A 282 -28.74 -15.97 20.31
CA GLY A 282 -28.50 -14.70 19.62
C GLY A 282 -27.01 -14.36 19.41
N VAL A 283 -26.07 -15.12 20.01
CA VAL A 283 -24.63 -14.80 19.99
C VAL A 283 -23.84 -15.48 18.87
N LEU A 284 -24.44 -16.42 18.14
CA LEU A 284 -23.75 -17.18 17.10
C LEU A 284 -23.35 -16.29 15.92
N SER A 285 -24.24 -15.41 15.47
CA SER A 285 -23.99 -14.51 14.35
C SER A 285 -24.84 -13.25 14.39
N VAL A 286 -24.24 -12.09 14.09
CA VAL A 286 -25.01 -10.86 13.80
C VAL A 286 -25.33 -10.80 12.31
N HIS A 287 -26.62 -10.59 12.02
CA HIS A 287 -27.13 -10.37 10.66
C HIS A 287 -27.86 -9.02 10.57
N HIS A 288 -28.07 -8.49 9.37
CA HIS A 288 -28.89 -7.28 9.16
C HIS A 288 -30.33 -7.42 9.70
N TYR A 289 -30.86 -8.64 9.67
CA TYR A 289 -32.28 -8.91 9.80
C TYR A 289 -32.82 -8.62 11.21
N PRO A 290 -33.89 -7.83 11.35
CA PRO A 290 -34.43 -7.47 12.66
C PRO A 290 -35.31 -8.59 13.23
N SER A 291 -34.72 -9.66 13.75
CA SER A 291 -35.46 -10.49 14.72
C SER A 291 -35.62 -9.67 16.00
N ARG A 292 -36.83 -9.63 16.58
CA ARG A 292 -37.04 -9.09 17.94
C ARG A 292 -36.17 -9.82 18.97
N TYR A 293 -35.75 -11.05 18.67
CA TYR A 293 -35.05 -11.96 19.58
C TYR A 293 -33.55 -12.12 19.28
N GLN A 294 -33.01 -11.41 18.28
CA GLN A 294 -31.55 -11.32 18.12
C GLN A 294 -30.94 -10.58 19.30
N ASN A 295 -29.68 -10.89 19.64
CA ASN A 295 -28.99 -10.18 20.71
C ASN A 295 -28.68 -8.74 20.24
N TRP A 296 -29.44 -7.78 20.76
CA TRP A 296 -29.25 -6.35 20.49
C TRP A 296 -28.39 -5.70 21.55
N ASP A 297 -28.45 -6.19 22.79
CA ASP A 297 -27.95 -5.50 23.98
C ASP A 297 -26.42 -5.57 24.10
N PHE A 298 -25.77 -6.52 23.41
CA PHE A 298 -24.31 -6.65 23.45
C PHE A 298 -23.56 -5.37 23.06
N VAL A 299 -24.15 -4.51 22.23
CA VAL A 299 -23.51 -3.24 21.80
C VAL A 299 -23.46 -2.23 22.93
N ASP A 300 -24.33 -2.32 23.93
CA ASP A 300 -24.29 -1.46 25.12
C ASP A 300 -23.11 -1.81 26.03
N ASP A 301 -22.65 -3.06 25.97
CA ASP A 301 -21.47 -3.52 26.72
C ASP A 301 -20.13 -3.17 26.03
N ILE A 302 -20.15 -2.69 24.79
CA ILE A 302 -18.94 -2.29 24.06
C ILE A 302 -18.38 -0.99 24.61
N LYS A 303 -17.20 -1.09 25.24
CA LYS A 303 -16.47 0.04 25.86
C LYS A 303 -15.24 0.52 25.08
N HIS A 304 -14.97 -0.08 23.92
CA HIS A 304 -13.84 0.26 23.05
C HIS A 304 -14.33 0.85 21.72
N ASN A 305 -13.43 1.38 20.90
CA ASN A 305 -13.77 1.87 19.56
C ASN A 305 -13.50 0.80 18.49
N PRO A 306 -14.53 0.10 17.97
CA PRO A 306 -14.34 -1.01 17.04
C PRO A 306 -13.76 -0.60 15.68
N CYS A 307 -13.67 0.71 15.38
CA CYS A 307 -13.12 1.22 14.13
C CYS A 307 -11.61 1.48 14.20
N THR A 308 -11.03 1.54 15.41
CA THR A 308 -9.60 1.82 15.62
C THR A 308 -8.91 0.85 16.58
N GLU A 309 -9.67 0.16 17.43
CA GLU A 309 -9.16 -0.74 18.45
C GLU A 309 -9.67 -2.15 18.16
N LEU A 310 -8.75 -3.12 18.17
CA LEU A 310 -9.14 -4.53 18.19
C LEU A 310 -9.78 -4.84 19.55
N ALA A 311 -10.84 -5.63 19.53
CA ALA A 311 -11.40 -6.16 20.77
C ALA A 311 -10.37 -7.11 21.38
N GLU A 312 -9.73 -6.72 22.49
CA GLU A 312 -8.77 -7.55 23.22
C GLU A 312 -9.15 -7.67 24.70
N GLY A 313 -8.71 -8.77 25.33
CA GLY A 313 -8.86 -8.99 26.77
C GLY A 313 -10.32 -9.04 27.24
N LYS A 314 -10.66 -8.22 28.24
CA LYS A 314 -11.99 -8.22 28.89
C LYS A 314 -13.15 -7.82 27.95
N ASN A 315 -12.86 -7.17 26.82
CA ASN A 315 -13.87 -6.71 25.86
C ASN A 315 -14.41 -7.86 24.97
N LEU A 316 -13.64 -8.92 24.74
CA LEU A 316 -14.08 -10.16 24.07
C LEU A 316 -14.69 -11.19 25.04
N ALA A 317 -14.45 -11.01 26.35
CA ALA A 317 -14.89 -11.92 27.39
C ALA A 317 -16.38 -11.80 27.74
N LEU A 318 -17.10 -10.89 27.08
CA LEU A 318 -18.55 -10.78 27.22
C LEU A 318 -19.21 -12.02 26.56
N PRO A 319 -19.97 -12.83 27.30
CA PRO A 319 -20.71 -13.96 26.73
C PRO A 319 -21.60 -13.51 25.57
N SER A 320 -22.20 -12.32 25.70
CA SER A 320 -23.09 -11.66 24.75
C SER A 320 -22.42 -11.19 23.44
N TYR A 321 -21.09 -11.03 23.39
CA TYR A 321 -20.41 -10.57 22.17
C TYR A 321 -20.55 -11.60 21.05
N PRO A 322 -20.84 -11.23 19.80
CA PRO A 322 -21.08 -12.21 18.76
C PRO A 322 -19.83 -13.04 18.40
N ILE A 323 -20.04 -14.33 18.12
CA ILE A 323 -19.01 -15.26 17.63
C ILE A 323 -18.62 -14.94 16.19
N SER A 324 -19.62 -14.65 15.36
CA SER A 324 -19.43 -14.27 13.96
C SER A 324 -20.36 -13.13 13.54
N ILE A 325 -20.13 -12.58 12.34
CA ILE A 325 -21.07 -11.70 11.65
C ILE A 325 -21.23 -12.14 10.19
N ARG A 326 -22.40 -11.94 9.60
CA ARG A 326 -22.59 -12.05 8.13
C ARG A 326 -22.96 -10.69 7.56
N ALA A 327 -22.05 -10.13 6.77
CA ALA A 327 -22.12 -8.77 6.26
C ALA A 327 -22.85 -8.66 4.91
N LEU A 328 -23.94 -9.40 4.72
CA LEU A 328 -24.73 -9.39 3.46
C LEU A 328 -25.35 -8.01 3.14
N ASN A 329 -25.66 -7.25 4.19
CA ASN A 329 -26.23 -5.91 4.09
C ASN A 329 -26.05 -5.20 5.45
N PHE A 330 -25.00 -4.42 5.63
CA PHE A 330 -24.95 -3.47 6.75
C PHE A 330 -25.10 -2.09 6.17
N THR A 331 -26.29 -1.51 6.27
CA THR A 331 -26.55 -0.14 5.81
C THR A 331 -26.58 0.84 6.95
N LEU A 332 -25.91 1.98 6.73
CA LEU A 332 -26.11 3.19 7.50
C LEU A 332 -26.37 4.33 6.50
N PRO A 333 -27.57 4.94 6.47
CA PRO A 333 -27.85 6.10 5.64
C PRO A 333 -26.92 7.27 6.00
N GLN A 334 -26.63 8.15 5.03
CA GLN A 334 -25.64 9.24 5.09
C GLN A 334 -25.44 9.89 6.47
N TRP A 335 -24.19 9.90 6.95
CA TRP A 335 -23.80 10.40 8.27
C TRP A 335 -23.46 11.89 8.26
N ILE A 336 -23.29 12.47 9.46
CA ILE A 336 -22.93 13.89 9.64
C ILE A 336 -21.56 14.25 9.04
N ASP A 337 -20.71 13.25 8.74
CA ASP A 337 -19.47 13.42 7.99
C ASP A 337 -19.69 13.52 6.46
N GLY A 338 -20.94 13.44 6.01
CA GLY A 338 -21.37 13.52 4.62
C GLY A 338 -21.24 12.23 3.82
N ARG A 339 -20.74 11.14 4.42
CA ARG A 339 -20.46 9.86 3.74
C ARG A 339 -21.51 8.80 4.05
N GLU A 340 -21.70 7.87 3.13
CA GLU A 340 -22.47 6.65 3.38
C GLU A 340 -21.52 5.54 3.82
N TRP A 341 -21.81 4.93 4.97
CA TRP A 341 -21.02 3.83 5.53
C TRP A 341 -21.84 2.56 5.49
N SER A 342 -21.82 1.89 4.35
CA SER A 342 -22.48 0.60 4.19
C SER A 342 -21.45 -0.53 4.03
N PHE A 343 -21.90 -1.78 4.05
CA PHE A 343 -21.08 -2.94 3.69
C PHE A 343 -21.97 -4.01 3.07
N PHE A 344 -21.57 -4.52 1.92
CA PHE A 344 -22.30 -5.56 1.18
C PHE A 344 -21.31 -6.63 0.75
N ALA A 345 -21.31 -7.77 1.43
CA ALA A 345 -20.43 -8.90 1.10
C ALA A 345 -20.61 -9.36 -0.36
N ASP A 346 -21.83 -9.27 -0.90
CA ASP A 346 -22.19 -9.60 -2.29
C ASP A 346 -21.72 -8.56 -3.33
N LYS A 347 -21.23 -7.40 -2.89
CA LYS A 347 -20.68 -6.34 -3.74
C LYS A 347 -19.17 -6.19 -3.60
N VAL A 348 -18.53 -7.01 -2.76
CA VAL A 348 -17.07 -7.04 -2.69
C VAL A 348 -16.54 -7.44 -4.07
N PRO A 349 -15.57 -6.71 -4.64
CA PRO A 349 -15.02 -7.03 -5.95
C PRO A 349 -14.34 -8.40 -5.95
N SER A 350 -14.53 -9.19 -7.01
CA SER A 350 -13.95 -10.53 -7.12
C SER A 350 -12.42 -10.51 -7.24
N ASP A 351 -11.84 -9.40 -7.69
CA ASP A 351 -10.41 -9.17 -7.80
C ASP A 351 -9.77 -8.61 -6.51
N PHE A 352 -10.50 -8.60 -5.38
CA PHE A 352 -10.08 -7.99 -4.12
C PHE A 352 -8.78 -8.57 -3.51
N PHE A 353 -8.30 -9.74 -3.94
CA PHE A 353 -6.99 -10.27 -3.52
C PHE A 353 -5.87 -10.09 -4.55
N SER A 354 -6.13 -9.42 -5.67
CA SER A 354 -5.10 -9.06 -6.65
C SER A 354 -4.05 -8.14 -6.02
N CYS A 355 -2.78 -8.30 -6.39
CA CYS A 355 -1.68 -7.50 -5.86
C CYS A 355 -1.83 -5.99 -6.13
N ASP A 356 -2.54 -5.63 -7.20
CA ASP A 356 -2.74 -4.24 -7.61
C ASP A 356 -4.10 -3.67 -7.13
N ALA A 357 -4.92 -4.50 -6.49
CA ALA A 357 -6.26 -4.12 -6.09
C ALA A 357 -6.27 -3.14 -4.91
N TRP A 358 -7.17 -2.15 -4.96
CA TRP A 358 -7.45 -1.33 -3.78
C TRP A 358 -7.94 -2.16 -2.60
N MET A 359 -7.78 -1.57 -1.43
CA MET A 359 -8.34 -2.05 -0.18
C MET A 359 -9.60 -1.25 0.16
N MET A 360 -10.42 -1.75 1.09
CA MET A 360 -11.63 -1.06 1.54
C MET A 360 -11.28 0.17 2.37
N HIS A 361 -11.98 1.27 2.15
CA HIS A 361 -11.78 2.49 2.92
C HIS A 361 -12.12 2.23 4.39
N GLN A 362 -11.15 2.42 5.29
CA GLN A 362 -11.33 2.10 6.70
C GLN A 362 -12.09 3.21 7.41
N PRO A 363 -13.18 2.91 8.14
CA PRO A 363 -13.86 3.89 8.97
C PRO A 363 -12.94 4.52 10.00
N THR A 364 -13.02 5.83 10.17
CA THR A 364 -12.25 6.53 11.20
C THR A 364 -12.86 6.28 12.58
N GLY A 365 -12.06 6.40 13.65
CA GLY A 365 -12.57 6.32 15.03
C GLY A 365 -13.66 7.36 15.35
N TYR A 366 -13.73 8.44 14.57
CA TYR A 366 -14.78 9.46 14.70
C TYR A 366 -16.17 8.91 14.35
N LEU A 367 -16.28 7.93 13.44
CA LEU A 367 -17.56 7.31 13.09
C LEU A 367 -18.23 6.67 14.33
N TRP A 368 -17.47 5.89 15.11
CA TRP A 368 -17.99 5.31 16.36
C TRP A 368 -18.35 6.37 17.41
N HIS A 369 -17.55 7.45 17.50
CA HIS A 369 -17.86 8.57 18.38
C HIS A 369 -19.22 9.18 18.03
N LEU A 370 -19.46 9.46 16.75
CA LEU A 370 -20.73 9.95 16.25
C LEU A 370 -21.88 8.96 16.55
N ALA A 371 -21.63 7.65 16.41
CA ALA A 371 -22.64 6.61 16.63
C ALA A 371 -23.15 6.62 18.05
N THR A 372 -22.24 6.84 18.98
CA THR A 372 -22.47 6.76 20.42
C THR A 372 -23.07 8.05 20.98
N HIS A 373 -22.67 9.22 20.45
CA HIS A 373 -22.94 10.52 21.08
C HIS A 373 -23.97 11.39 20.36
N THR A 374 -24.33 11.11 19.11
CA THR A 374 -25.40 11.84 18.42
C THR A 374 -26.75 11.18 18.68
N SER A 375 -27.87 11.93 18.60
CA SER A 375 -29.23 11.38 18.75
C SER A 375 -30.13 11.88 17.61
N GLY A 376 -30.87 10.97 16.97
CA GLY A 376 -32.06 11.32 16.18
C GLY A 376 -31.86 11.86 14.76
N TYR A 377 -30.64 11.87 14.21
CA TYR A 377 -30.38 12.38 12.84
C TYR A 377 -31.04 11.54 11.74
N GLU A 378 -30.96 10.21 11.85
CA GLU A 378 -31.42 9.25 10.83
C GLU A 378 -32.81 8.66 11.12
N ARG A 379 -33.49 9.09 12.20
CA ARG A 379 -34.68 8.42 12.77
C ARG A 379 -34.45 6.95 13.17
N VAL A 380 -33.20 6.57 13.41
CA VAL A 380 -32.78 5.22 13.86
C VAL A 380 -32.38 5.25 15.35
N PRO A 381 -32.86 4.31 16.19
CA PRO A 381 -32.43 4.16 17.60
C PRO A 381 -30.90 4.07 17.79
N ASN A 382 -30.40 4.54 18.94
CA ASN A 382 -28.96 4.52 19.26
C ASN A 382 -28.34 3.11 19.19
N ILE A 383 -29.04 2.12 19.77
CA ILE A 383 -28.62 0.72 19.74
C ILE A 383 -28.41 0.17 18.32
N LEU A 384 -29.29 0.53 17.38
CA LEU A 384 -29.19 0.12 15.98
C LEU A 384 -27.99 0.79 15.28
N ARG A 385 -27.74 2.08 15.54
CA ARG A 385 -26.60 2.81 14.94
C ARG A 385 -25.26 2.25 15.41
N ARG A 386 -25.11 2.03 16.72
CA ARG A 386 -23.90 1.41 17.29
C ARG A 386 -23.67 0.02 16.72
N ARG A 387 -24.72 -0.81 16.65
CA ARG A 387 -24.64 -2.14 16.03
C ARG A 387 -24.13 -2.10 14.60
N HIS A 388 -24.77 -1.32 13.73
CA HIS A 388 -24.37 -1.26 12.32
C HIS A 388 -22.97 -0.66 12.16
N THR A 389 -22.62 0.36 12.94
CA THR A 389 -21.28 0.97 12.91
C THR A 389 -20.21 -0.04 13.28
N MET A 390 -20.41 -0.79 14.37
CA MET A 390 -19.51 -1.87 14.77
C MET A 390 -19.40 -2.92 13.67
N SER A 391 -20.53 -3.38 13.13
CA SER A 391 -20.56 -4.40 12.08
C SER A 391 -19.82 -3.97 10.81
N VAL A 392 -19.96 -2.72 10.36
CA VAL A 392 -19.21 -2.17 9.24
C VAL A 392 -17.71 -2.11 9.56
N CYS A 393 -17.35 -1.59 10.74
CA CYS A 393 -15.94 -1.50 11.15
C CYS A 393 -15.26 -2.86 11.23
N LEU A 394 -15.92 -3.87 11.82
CA LEU A 394 -15.40 -5.25 11.90
C LEU A 394 -15.33 -5.92 10.53
N ALA A 395 -16.33 -5.73 9.65
CA ALA A 395 -16.32 -6.32 8.32
C ALA A 395 -15.20 -5.73 7.45
N VAL A 396 -15.06 -4.40 7.41
CA VAL A 396 -14.00 -3.73 6.65
C VAL A 396 -12.62 -4.13 7.16
N GLU A 397 -12.43 -4.16 8.48
CA GLU A 397 -11.18 -4.64 9.09
C GLU A 397 -10.88 -6.08 8.66
N ALA A 398 -11.85 -6.98 8.76
CA ALA A 398 -11.64 -8.39 8.47
C ALA A 398 -11.21 -8.63 7.01
N TYR A 399 -11.87 -7.97 6.07
CA TYR A 399 -11.53 -8.06 4.65
C TYR A 399 -10.16 -7.45 4.36
N ASN A 400 -9.87 -6.26 4.88
CA ASN A 400 -8.58 -5.61 4.69
C ASN A 400 -7.43 -6.46 5.28
N SER A 401 -7.59 -6.95 6.50
CA SER A 401 -6.58 -7.79 7.17
C SER A 401 -6.39 -9.14 6.49
N ALA A 402 -7.47 -9.78 6.02
CA ALA A 402 -7.38 -11.00 5.22
C ALA A 402 -6.63 -10.73 3.90
N SER A 403 -6.92 -9.60 3.25
CA SER A 403 -6.28 -9.19 2.00
C SER A 403 -4.79 -8.91 2.17
N GLU A 404 -4.40 -8.15 3.20
CA GLU A 404 -3.00 -7.93 3.56
C GLU A 404 -2.29 -9.25 3.86
N ASN A 405 -2.90 -10.13 4.65
CA ASN A 405 -2.32 -11.43 4.98
C ASN A 405 -2.12 -12.31 3.75
N TYR A 406 -3.12 -12.40 2.87
CA TYR A 406 -3.04 -13.20 1.65
C TYR A 406 -1.97 -12.63 0.69
N ARG A 407 -2.03 -11.32 0.40
CA ARG A 407 -1.12 -10.63 -0.53
C ARG A 407 0.33 -10.64 -0.05
N SER A 408 0.60 -10.58 1.26
CA SER A 408 1.96 -10.66 1.79
C SER A 408 2.71 -11.94 1.41
N ARG A 409 1.96 -12.99 1.06
CA ARG A 409 2.49 -14.27 0.59
C ARG A 409 2.54 -14.33 -0.94
N VAL A 410 1.44 -13.99 -1.61
CA VAL A 410 1.30 -14.23 -3.05
C VAL A 410 1.90 -13.13 -3.92
N CYS A 411 2.20 -11.96 -3.35
CA CYS A 411 2.72 -10.79 -4.06
C CYS A 411 4.20 -10.53 -3.69
N PRO A 412 5.17 -11.24 -4.31
CA PRO A 412 6.59 -11.17 -3.93
C PRO A 412 7.23 -9.80 -4.18
N THR A 413 6.66 -9.00 -5.09
CA THR A 413 7.15 -7.67 -5.45
C THR A 413 6.48 -6.54 -4.65
N GLY A 414 5.66 -6.85 -3.65
CA GLY A 414 4.82 -5.91 -2.93
C GLY A 414 3.40 -5.85 -3.50
N PHE A 415 2.52 -5.11 -2.84
CA PHE A 415 1.10 -5.00 -3.23
C PHE A 415 0.53 -3.62 -2.89
N ASN A 416 -0.68 -3.36 -3.36
CA ASN A 416 -1.36 -2.09 -3.17
C ASN A 416 -2.03 -2.02 -1.79
N HIS A 417 -1.59 -1.06 -0.98
CA HIS A 417 -2.15 -0.79 0.35
C HIS A 417 -3.19 0.33 0.34
N ASN A 418 -3.49 0.92 -0.82
CA ASN A 418 -4.37 2.09 -0.90
C ASN A 418 -5.84 1.72 -0.63
N ARG A 419 -6.43 2.31 0.41
CA ARG A 419 -7.76 2.02 0.95
C ARG A 419 -8.81 2.94 0.35
N ARG A 420 -9.16 2.69 -0.92
CA ARG A 420 -10.05 3.55 -1.71
C ARG A 420 -11.42 2.98 -2.00
N ILE A 421 -11.68 1.68 -1.82
CA ILE A 421 -12.98 1.11 -2.19
C ILE A 421 -14.06 1.71 -1.28
N PRO A 422 -14.99 2.51 -1.82
CA PRO A 422 -16.08 3.05 -1.04
C PRO A 422 -17.12 1.93 -0.87
N MET A 423 -17.62 1.75 0.34
CA MET A 423 -18.70 0.80 0.62
C MET A 423 -20.01 1.59 0.72
N GLU A 424 -20.51 2.08 -0.41
CA GLU A 424 -21.71 2.93 -0.53
C GLU A 424 -22.95 2.12 -0.93
N PHE A 425 -24.15 2.64 -0.65
CA PHE A 425 -25.42 2.02 -1.06
C PHE A 425 -25.66 2.29 -2.56
N GLU A 426 -26.22 1.31 -3.29
CA GLU A 426 -26.61 1.40 -4.71
C GLU A 426 -25.51 1.52 -5.79
N ASN A 427 -24.23 1.72 -5.42
CA ASN A 427 -23.13 1.75 -6.39
C ASN A 427 -22.68 0.34 -6.85
N LYS A 428 -22.36 0.20 -8.16
CA LYS A 428 -21.89 -1.06 -8.74
C LYS A 428 -20.50 -1.43 -8.20
N ALA A 429 -20.23 -2.74 -8.09
CA ALA A 429 -18.88 -3.23 -7.82
C ALA A 429 -17.95 -2.85 -8.99
N TRP A 430 -16.90 -2.09 -8.68
CA TRP A 430 -15.84 -1.74 -9.63
C TRP A 430 -14.75 -2.81 -9.60
N SER A 431 -14.06 -3.04 -10.73
CA SER A 431 -12.76 -3.73 -10.64
C SER A 431 -11.84 -2.89 -9.79
N THR A 432 -11.17 -3.53 -8.83
CA THR A 432 -10.30 -2.85 -7.88
C THR A 432 -8.86 -2.87 -8.31
N ALA A 433 -8.50 -3.82 -9.19
CA ALA A 433 -7.19 -3.90 -9.80
C ALA A 433 -6.97 -2.72 -10.75
N VAL A 434 -6.09 -1.82 -10.36
CA VAL A 434 -5.75 -0.59 -11.09
C VAL A 434 -5.34 -0.85 -12.54
N ALA A 435 -4.78 -2.01 -12.89
CA ALA A 435 -4.42 -2.31 -14.28
C ALA A 435 -5.58 -2.85 -15.14
N LEU A 436 -6.70 -3.26 -14.54
CA LEU A 436 -7.81 -3.97 -15.19
C LEU A 436 -9.12 -3.14 -15.23
N ALA A 437 -9.19 -2.06 -14.47
CA ALA A 437 -10.43 -1.34 -14.23
C ALA A 437 -10.64 -0.16 -15.22
N GLU A 438 -11.46 -0.38 -16.24
CA GLU A 438 -11.86 0.65 -17.22
C GLU A 438 -12.61 1.81 -16.54
N GLY A 439 -12.18 3.06 -16.79
CA GLY A 439 -12.87 4.26 -16.30
C GLY A 439 -12.68 4.61 -14.82
N SER A 440 -11.71 3.99 -14.13
CA SER A 440 -11.43 4.29 -12.72
C SER A 440 -11.00 5.76 -12.53
N PRO A 441 -11.69 6.55 -11.68
CA PRO A 441 -11.31 7.94 -11.41
C PRO A 441 -9.94 7.99 -10.73
N MET A 442 -8.95 8.42 -11.50
CA MET A 442 -7.57 8.53 -11.07
C MET A 442 -7.41 9.66 -10.06
N GLU A 443 -6.65 9.40 -8.99
CA GLU A 443 -5.97 10.53 -8.36
C GLU A 443 -4.84 10.93 -9.33
N ASN A 444 -4.98 12.11 -9.95
CA ASN A 444 -3.80 12.87 -10.32
C ASN A 444 -3.04 13.22 -9.02
N ASP A 445 -1.81 13.74 -9.11
CA ASP A 445 -0.99 14.15 -7.95
C ASP A 445 -1.79 14.39 -6.65
N PRO A 446 -1.45 13.69 -5.55
CA PRO A 446 -2.35 13.47 -4.43
C PRO A 446 -3.03 14.77 -3.98
N GLN A 447 -4.37 14.75 -3.91
CA GLN A 447 -5.11 15.90 -3.40
C GLN A 447 -4.71 16.09 -1.94
N VAL A 448 -4.27 17.29 -1.56
CA VAL A 448 -4.05 17.55 -0.14
C VAL A 448 -5.37 17.83 0.52
N TYR A 449 -5.86 16.80 1.17
CA TYR A 449 -6.92 16.88 2.14
C TYR A 449 -6.46 17.71 3.34
N PHE A 450 -7.06 18.88 3.49
CA PHE A 450 -7.07 19.60 4.76
C PHE A 450 -8.05 18.87 5.68
N GLY A 451 -7.57 17.85 6.37
CA GLY A 451 -8.23 17.42 7.60
C GLY A 451 -8.04 18.52 8.63
N ASP A 452 -9.13 18.91 9.31
CA ASP A 452 -9.14 19.83 10.45
C ASP A 452 -8.42 19.19 11.65
N TYR A 453 -7.12 18.94 11.49
CA TYR A 453 -6.25 18.43 12.52
C TYR A 453 -5.86 19.61 13.39
N LYS A 454 -6.64 19.86 14.44
CA LYS A 454 -6.12 20.52 15.64
C LYS A 454 -5.00 19.64 16.18
N LYS A 455 -3.78 19.84 15.68
CA LYS A 455 -2.56 19.23 16.21
C LYS A 455 -2.48 19.60 17.69
N LYS A 456 -2.66 18.61 18.56
CA LYS A 456 -2.17 18.69 19.93
C LYS A 456 -0.66 18.88 19.82
N LYS A 457 -0.17 20.00 20.34
CA LYS A 457 1.27 20.29 20.43
C LYS A 457 1.91 19.12 21.19
N SER A 458 2.72 18.30 20.51
CA SER A 458 3.56 17.33 21.22
C SER A 458 4.62 18.13 21.97
N LEU A 459 4.48 18.22 23.28
CA LEU A 459 5.61 18.41 24.16
C LEU A 459 6.37 17.08 24.14
N ASP A 460 7.70 17.13 23.99
CA ASP A 460 8.63 16.01 24.17
C ASP A 460 9.07 15.20 22.92
N ALA A 461 9.42 15.90 21.84
CA ALA A 461 10.46 15.41 20.91
C ALA A 461 11.52 16.52 20.75
N PRO A 462 12.82 16.26 20.98
CA PRO A 462 13.86 17.24 20.66
C PRO A 462 13.90 17.39 19.15
N ALA A 463 13.67 18.61 18.65
CA ALA A 463 13.76 18.91 17.24
C ALA A 463 15.21 18.72 16.78
N ALA A 464 15.44 17.73 15.91
CA ALA A 464 16.63 17.73 15.07
C ALA A 464 16.51 18.95 14.12
N SER A 465 17.35 19.97 14.38
CA SER A 465 17.46 21.27 13.70
C SER A 465 16.59 22.44 14.21
N ASP A 466 16.69 22.75 15.51
CA ASP A 466 16.35 24.08 16.05
C ASP A 466 17.46 25.15 15.79
N LEU A 467 18.12 25.14 14.63
CA LEU A 467 19.01 26.24 14.26
C LEU A 467 18.25 27.25 13.41
N LYS A 468 18.04 28.44 13.98
CA LYS A 468 17.48 29.58 13.25
C LYS A 468 18.48 30.02 12.17
N PRO A 469 18.03 30.42 10.95
CA PRO A 469 18.92 30.92 9.90
C PRO A 469 19.75 32.12 10.41
N GLY A 470 21.08 31.96 10.42
CA GLY A 470 22.03 33.00 10.86
C GLY A 470 22.65 32.83 12.25
N GLN A 471 22.54 31.67 12.89
CA GLN A 471 23.42 31.31 14.02
C GLN A 471 24.77 30.80 13.50
N GLU A 472 25.87 31.19 14.16
CA GLU A 472 27.19 30.54 14.00
C GLU A 472 27.03 29.02 14.20
N GLY A 473 27.44 28.23 13.20
CA GLY A 473 27.20 26.79 13.12
C GLY A 473 26.15 26.35 12.07
N SER A 474 25.53 27.29 11.35
CA SER A 474 24.81 27.02 10.09
C SER A 474 25.76 26.42 9.06
N ASP A 475 25.51 25.18 8.59
CA ASP A 475 26.33 24.51 7.57
C ASP A 475 26.59 25.44 6.35
N GLU A 476 27.84 25.53 5.90
CA GLU A 476 28.31 26.53 4.92
C GLU A 476 27.78 26.36 3.47
N LEU A 477 27.05 25.26 3.19
CA LEU A 477 26.63 24.86 1.83
C LEU A 477 25.15 25.15 1.56
N HIS A 478 24.88 25.74 0.39
CA HIS A 478 23.53 25.90 -0.18
C HIS A 478 23.44 25.22 -1.54
N PHE A 479 22.63 24.16 -1.62
CA PHE A 479 22.34 23.43 -2.85
C PHE A 479 21.21 24.10 -3.61
N VAL A 480 21.41 24.31 -4.91
CA VAL A 480 20.41 24.98 -5.77
C VAL A 480 20.31 24.28 -7.12
N PHE A 481 19.10 24.17 -7.64
CA PHE A 481 18.84 23.64 -8.97
C PHE A 481 17.66 24.38 -9.62
N THR A 482 17.60 24.33 -10.94
CA THR A 482 16.58 25.04 -11.73
C THR A 482 15.67 24.08 -12.48
N THR A 483 14.39 24.39 -12.56
CA THR A 483 13.37 23.63 -13.29
C THR A 483 12.40 24.55 -14.03
N SER A 484 11.78 24.08 -15.10
CA SER A 484 10.50 24.57 -15.61
C SER A 484 9.35 24.10 -14.73
N CYS A 485 8.14 24.59 -15.01
CA CYS A 485 6.90 24.13 -14.40
C CYS A 485 6.32 22.84 -15.04
N GLU A 486 7.10 22.13 -15.85
CA GLU A 486 6.62 20.95 -16.58
C GLU A 486 6.65 19.69 -15.69
N PRO A 487 5.67 18.77 -15.81
CA PRO A 487 5.62 17.54 -15.03
C PRO A 487 6.91 16.70 -15.09
N TYR A 488 7.61 16.76 -16.23
CA TYR A 488 8.88 16.08 -16.45
C TYR A 488 9.95 16.46 -15.42
N GLN A 489 10.03 17.74 -14.99
CA GLN A 489 11.02 18.19 -14.02
C GLN A 489 10.49 18.21 -12.58
N ASP A 490 9.18 18.05 -12.39
CA ASP A 490 8.56 17.92 -11.08
C ASP A 490 8.96 16.62 -10.38
N TRP A 491 8.83 15.47 -11.06
CA TRP A 491 9.23 14.18 -10.47
C TRP A 491 10.73 14.14 -10.18
N GLN A 492 11.55 14.78 -11.02
CA GLN A 492 13.00 14.91 -10.83
C GLN A 492 13.30 15.71 -9.57
N SER A 493 12.67 16.87 -9.42
CA SER A 493 12.79 17.72 -8.25
C SER A 493 12.40 17.01 -6.95
N GLU A 494 11.28 16.28 -6.94
CA GLU A 494 10.84 15.56 -5.75
C GLU A 494 11.81 14.41 -5.43
N ALA A 495 12.29 13.67 -6.43
CA ALA A 495 13.25 12.60 -6.21
C ALA A 495 14.60 13.10 -5.67
N LEU A 496 15.10 14.23 -6.19
CA LEU A 496 16.29 14.92 -5.68
C LEU A 496 16.08 15.33 -4.23
N ALA A 497 14.96 15.99 -3.91
CA ALA A 497 14.67 16.45 -2.56
C ALA A 497 14.52 15.30 -1.55
N GLN A 498 13.85 14.19 -1.91
CA GLN A 498 13.74 13.03 -1.02
C GLN A 498 15.10 12.36 -0.81
N SER A 499 15.90 12.17 -1.88
CA SER A 499 17.24 11.57 -1.75
C SER A 499 18.19 12.44 -0.90
N PHE A 500 18.13 13.76 -1.04
CA PHE A 500 18.86 14.73 -0.21
C PHE A 500 18.59 14.51 1.28
N ALA A 501 17.30 14.44 1.66
CA ALA A 501 16.91 14.21 3.05
C ALA A 501 17.29 12.81 3.54
N ARG A 502 17.11 11.78 2.70
CA ARG A 502 17.40 10.38 3.04
C ARG A 502 18.86 10.14 3.39
N VAL A 503 19.79 10.76 2.68
CA VAL A 503 21.22 10.60 3.00
C VAL A 503 21.67 11.47 4.18
N GLY A 504 20.77 12.28 4.75
CA GLY A 504 21.11 13.24 5.80
C GLY A 504 22.00 14.39 5.29
N GLN A 505 21.82 14.81 4.04
CA GLN A 505 22.59 15.93 3.49
C GLN A 505 22.36 17.19 4.32
N ARG A 506 23.46 17.78 4.76
CA ARG A 506 23.49 19.05 5.50
C ARG A 506 23.49 20.25 4.55
N GLY A 507 23.07 21.41 5.06
CA GLY A 507 22.93 22.64 4.27
C GLY A 507 21.51 22.90 3.75
N ALA A 508 21.33 24.04 3.08
CA ALA A 508 20.06 24.43 2.49
C ALA A 508 19.85 23.82 1.10
N LEU A 509 18.60 23.59 0.70
CA LEU A 509 18.23 23.15 -0.65
C LEU A 509 17.15 24.09 -1.23
N THR A 510 17.42 24.65 -2.42
CA THR A 510 16.47 25.52 -3.14
C THR A 510 16.20 25.01 -4.55
N ARG A 511 14.92 24.88 -4.90
CA ARG A 511 14.43 24.74 -6.28
C ARG A 511 14.07 26.13 -6.82
N ILE A 512 14.72 26.54 -7.90
CA ILE A 512 14.30 27.69 -8.70
C ILE A 512 13.36 27.17 -9.79
N VAL A 513 12.09 27.58 -9.75
CA VAL A 513 11.08 27.18 -10.72
C VAL A 513 10.73 28.33 -11.65
N SER A 514 10.80 28.10 -12.95
CA SER A 514 10.56 29.11 -14.00
C SER A 514 9.29 28.83 -14.77
N GLY A 515 8.50 29.87 -15.01
CA GLY A 515 7.37 29.84 -15.95
C GLY A 515 6.09 29.17 -15.45
N CYS A 516 5.90 29.07 -14.13
CA CYS A 516 4.63 28.61 -13.56
C CYS A 516 3.54 29.67 -13.63
N SER A 517 2.29 29.25 -13.79
CA SER A 517 1.12 30.08 -13.49
C SER A 517 0.93 30.24 -11.98
N ASP A 518 0.23 31.28 -11.53
CA ASP A 518 -0.02 31.52 -10.10
C ASP A 518 -0.69 30.32 -9.40
N ASP A 519 -1.61 29.64 -10.07
CA ASP A 519 -2.29 28.47 -9.50
C ASP A 519 -1.36 27.25 -9.43
N ALA A 520 -0.49 27.06 -10.44
CA ALA A 520 0.54 26.04 -10.39
C ALA A 520 1.56 26.30 -9.27
N VAL A 521 1.95 27.56 -9.04
CA VAL A 521 2.82 27.95 -7.92
C VAL A 521 2.18 27.63 -6.58
N LYS A 522 0.90 28.00 -6.38
CA LYS A 522 0.19 27.71 -5.13
C LYS A 522 0.15 26.22 -4.84
N GLU A 523 -0.18 25.42 -5.86
CA GLU A 523 -0.24 23.96 -5.73
C GLU A 523 1.14 23.36 -5.45
N LEU A 524 2.17 23.80 -6.17
CA LEU A 524 3.56 23.40 -5.93
C LEU A 524 3.99 23.70 -4.49
N LEU A 525 3.80 24.93 -4.00
CA LEU A 525 4.16 25.32 -2.64
C LEU A 525 3.44 24.46 -1.60
N ARG A 526 2.14 24.23 -1.79
CA ARG A 526 1.32 23.40 -0.92
C ARG A 526 1.77 21.94 -0.92
N ARG A 527 2.14 21.40 -2.08
CA ARG A 527 2.66 20.02 -2.24
C ARG A 527 4.02 19.90 -1.55
N THR A 528 4.97 20.76 -1.89
CA THR A 528 6.33 20.76 -1.34
C THR A 528 6.37 20.94 0.17
N GLN A 529 5.52 21.80 0.75
CA GLN A 529 5.45 21.96 2.20
C GLN A 529 5.14 20.65 2.94
N LYS A 530 4.36 19.76 2.32
CA LYS A 530 4.00 18.45 2.90
C LYS A 530 5.02 17.36 2.53
N SER A 531 5.45 17.28 1.27
CA SER A 531 6.36 16.23 0.79
C SER A 531 7.82 16.43 1.25
N SER A 532 8.29 17.68 1.15
CA SER A 532 9.69 18.08 1.22
C SER A 532 9.83 19.43 1.95
N PRO A 533 9.48 19.52 3.26
CA PRO A 533 9.50 20.78 4.00
C PRO A 533 10.90 21.43 4.10
N HIS A 534 11.97 20.66 3.83
CA HIS A 534 13.35 21.13 3.75
C HIS A 534 13.71 21.79 2.41
N LEU A 535 12.87 21.66 1.38
CA LEU A 535 13.06 22.26 0.06
C LEU A 535 12.46 23.68 0.02
N ARG A 536 13.30 24.68 -0.27
CA ARG A 536 12.86 26.06 -0.54
C ARG A 536 12.46 26.20 -2.01
N ILE A 537 11.44 26.99 -2.28
CA ILE A 537 10.98 27.29 -3.65
C ILE A 537 11.24 28.77 -3.94
N HIS A 538 11.94 29.05 -5.04
CA HIS A 538 12.10 30.38 -5.60
C HIS A 538 11.42 30.43 -6.97
N VAL A 539 10.48 31.35 -7.16
CA VAL A 539 9.67 31.43 -8.39
C VAL A 539 10.21 32.52 -9.30
N THR A 540 10.36 32.19 -10.57
CA THR A 540 10.86 33.11 -11.60
C THR A 540 9.95 33.08 -12.82
N ARG A 541 10.04 34.13 -13.65
CA ARG A 541 9.41 34.11 -14.98
C ARG A 541 10.04 33.05 -15.87
N ASP A 542 9.36 32.69 -16.95
CA ASP A 542 9.99 31.86 -17.99
C ASP A 542 11.05 32.69 -18.74
N PHE A 543 12.24 32.11 -18.89
CA PHE A 543 13.34 32.65 -19.68
C PHE A 543 13.61 31.83 -20.94
N ARG A 544 12.79 30.81 -21.27
CA ARG A 544 12.90 30.05 -22.53
C ARG A 544 12.93 30.91 -23.78
N SER A 545 12.10 31.96 -23.77
CA SER A 545 11.90 32.89 -24.88
C SER A 545 12.38 34.29 -24.51
N LEU A 546 13.70 34.49 -24.50
CA LEU A 546 14.30 35.80 -24.30
C LEU A 546 14.19 36.66 -25.57
N PRO A 547 13.59 37.86 -25.52
CA PRO A 547 13.82 38.89 -26.54
C PRO A 547 15.23 39.49 -26.38
N ILE A 548 15.90 39.78 -27.50
CA ILE A 548 17.31 40.25 -27.53
C ILE A 548 17.50 41.59 -26.79
N PHE A 549 18.70 41.74 -26.21
CA PHE A 549 19.32 42.97 -25.70
C PHE A 549 18.90 44.25 -26.43
N LYS A 550 18.47 45.28 -25.68
CA LYS A 550 18.37 46.67 -26.15
C LYS A 550 19.77 47.19 -26.51
N GLU A 551 20.04 47.41 -27.79
CA GLU A 551 20.99 48.47 -28.15
C GLU A 551 20.37 49.80 -27.72
N VAL A 552 21.18 50.63 -27.05
CA VAL A 552 20.79 51.96 -26.59
C VAL A 552 20.69 52.88 -27.81
N SER A 553 19.59 52.79 -28.55
CA SER A 553 19.06 53.87 -29.39
C SER A 553 17.64 53.52 -29.87
N ASP A 554 16.70 54.36 -29.47
CA ASP A 554 15.34 54.52 -30.00
C ASP A 554 14.31 53.39 -29.75
N ASP A 555 13.53 53.60 -28.68
CA ASP A 555 12.09 53.35 -28.39
C ASP A 555 11.23 52.34 -29.20
N VAL A 556 11.79 51.35 -29.89
CA VAL A 556 11.01 50.24 -30.44
C VAL A 556 11.76 48.92 -30.27
N GLU A 557 11.30 48.09 -29.34
CA GLU A 557 11.70 46.68 -29.24
C GLU A 557 11.36 45.93 -30.53
N LYS A 558 12.32 45.80 -31.43
CA LYS A 558 12.27 44.83 -32.52
C LYS A 558 12.99 43.58 -32.08
N ALA A 559 12.25 42.63 -31.51
CA ALA A 559 12.76 41.30 -31.19
C ALA A 559 13.17 40.58 -32.48
N SER A 560 14.45 40.26 -32.65
CA SER A 560 14.89 39.27 -33.62
C SER A 560 14.50 37.88 -33.10
N THR A 561 13.34 37.41 -33.58
CA THR A 561 12.75 36.06 -33.49
C THR A 561 12.79 35.35 -32.11
N PRO A 562 11.62 34.99 -31.54
CA PRO A 562 11.54 34.15 -30.33
C PRO A 562 12.44 32.91 -30.44
N ASP A 563 13.29 32.65 -29.44
CA ASP A 563 13.97 31.36 -29.24
C ASP A 563 13.15 30.52 -28.25
N ASP A 564 13.26 29.19 -28.32
CA ASP A 564 12.64 28.29 -27.35
C ASP A 564 13.71 27.38 -26.75
N TYR A 565 14.49 27.94 -25.82
CA TYR A 565 15.67 27.30 -25.26
C TYR A 565 15.58 27.23 -23.73
N ALA A 566 15.01 26.12 -23.25
CA ALA A 566 14.84 25.82 -21.81
C ALA A 566 16.09 25.99 -20.94
N PRO A 567 17.32 25.67 -21.40
CA PRO A 567 18.51 25.90 -20.59
C PRO A 567 18.77 27.36 -20.20
N TYR A 568 18.13 28.37 -20.82
CA TYR A 568 18.18 29.75 -20.32
C TYR A 568 17.65 29.89 -18.89
N ASN A 569 16.72 29.04 -18.45
CA ASN A 569 16.17 29.13 -17.10
C ASN A 569 17.23 28.95 -16.01
N LYS A 570 18.35 28.27 -16.30
CA LYS A 570 19.44 28.04 -15.34
C LYS A 570 20.22 29.33 -15.00
N PRO A 571 20.95 29.98 -15.92
CA PRO A 571 21.69 31.20 -15.61
C PRO A 571 20.78 32.35 -15.15
N PHE A 572 19.64 32.56 -15.82
CA PHE A 572 18.76 33.68 -15.51
C PHE A 572 17.99 33.47 -14.20
N GLY A 573 17.55 32.24 -13.92
CA GLY A 573 16.94 31.90 -12.65
C GLY A 573 17.92 32.00 -11.48
N LEU A 574 19.17 31.55 -11.65
CA LEU A 574 20.21 31.69 -10.62
C LEU A 574 20.51 33.15 -10.30
N ARG A 575 20.61 34.01 -11.32
CA ARG A 575 20.80 35.45 -11.12
C ARG A 575 19.63 36.05 -10.34
N ASP A 576 18.40 35.81 -10.77
CA ASP A 576 17.20 36.33 -10.11
C ASP A 576 17.10 35.86 -8.65
N TRP A 577 17.41 34.59 -8.40
CA TRP A 577 17.47 34.04 -7.05
C TRP A 577 18.53 34.71 -6.19
N LEU A 578 19.77 34.89 -6.67
CA LEU A 578 20.82 35.57 -5.91
C LEU A 578 20.47 37.02 -5.58
N GLU A 579 19.74 37.70 -6.48
CA GLU A 579 19.35 39.11 -6.33
C GLU A 579 18.11 39.29 -5.42
N SER A 580 17.16 38.35 -5.43
CA SER A 580 15.83 38.55 -4.86
C SER A 580 15.35 37.48 -3.87
N ALA A 581 16.16 36.46 -3.59
CA ALA A 581 15.77 35.37 -2.69
C ALA A 581 15.28 35.88 -1.32
N ASN A 582 14.22 35.23 -0.84
CA ASN A 582 13.69 35.46 0.51
C ASN A 582 13.47 34.12 1.23
N PRO A 583 14.25 33.79 2.28
CA PRO A 583 15.32 34.61 2.85
C PRO A 583 16.51 34.76 1.89
N PRO A 584 17.31 35.85 2.01
CA PRO A 584 18.51 36.02 1.21
C PRO A 584 19.50 34.86 1.37
N VAL A 585 20.25 34.55 0.32
CA VAL A 585 21.31 33.54 0.34
C VAL A 585 22.44 34.01 1.26
N ARG A 586 22.70 33.27 2.34
CA ARG A 586 23.69 33.65 3.37
C ARG A 586 24.91 32.74 3.39
N GLU A 587 24.71 31.50 2.95
CA GLU A 587 25.71 30.47 2.89
C GLU A 587 26.87 30.92 1.98
N GLU A 588 28.11 30.65 2.39
CA GLU A 588 29.31 31.08 1.68
C GLU A 588 29.55 30.23 0.43
N LEU A 589 29.21 28.95 0.48
CA LEU A 589 29.39 28.00 -0.60
C LEU A 589 28.04 27.64 -1.22
N VAL A 590 27.96 27.72 -2.55
CA VAL A 590 26.79 27.33 -3.32
C VAL A 590 27.15 26.11 -4.18
N VAL A 591 26.28 25.11 -4.17
CA VAL A 591 26.40 23.92 -5.01
C VAL A 591 25.26 23.92 -6.02
N VAL A 592 25.58 24.19 -7.28
CA VAL A 592 24.60 24.19 -8.37
C VAL A 592 24.47 22.77 -8.94
N LEU A 593 23.25 22.24 -8.95
CA LEU A 593 22.88 20.91 -9.44
C LEU A 593 21.93 21.01 -10.65
N ASP A 594 21.77 19.89 -11.36
CA ASP A 594 20.63 19.67 -12.26
C ASP A 594 19.52 18.89 -11.53
N PRO A 595 18.24 18.97 -11.98
CA PRO A 595 17.13 18.34 -11.26
C PRO A 595 17.15 16.81 -11.28
N ASP A 596 17.85 16.16 -12.23
CA ASP A 596 17.95 14.70 -12.38
C ASP A 596 19.11 14.09 -11.58
N PHE A 597 19.57 14.79 -10.54
CA PHE A 597 20.51 14.28 -9.57
C PHE A 597 19.81 13.49 -8.45
N LEU A 598 20.44 12.41 -8.01
CA LEU A 598 20.02 11.66 -6.82
C LEU A 598 21.20 11.52 -5.85
N PHE A 599 20.97 11.81 -4.58
CA PHE A 599 21.96 11.60 -3.54
C PHE A 599 21.99 10.14 -3.10
N ILE A 600 23.18 9.55 -3.09
CA ILE A 600 23.43 8.23 -2.51
C ILE A 600 24.40 8.29 -1.31
N ARG A 601 25.06 9.43 -1.11
CA ARG A 601 25.84 9.78 0.09
C ARG A 601 25.85 11.30 0.26
N PRO A 602 26.07 11.86 1.47
CA PRO A 602 26.25 13.30 1.62
C PRO A 602 27.38 13.84 0.72
N PHE A 603 27.10 14.82 -0.12
CA PHE A 603 28.07 15.63 -0.85
C PHE A 603 28.79 16.61 0.09
N ALA A 604 30.11 16.73 -0.05
CA ALA A 604 30.89 17.75 0.65
C ALA A 604 32.14 18.12 -0.15
N VAL A 605 32.61 19.34 0.10
CA VAL A 605 33.87 19.94 -0.36
C VAL A 605 34.57 20.56 0.85
N ASN A 606 35.78 21.09 0.69
CA ASN A 606 36.60 21.62 1.79
C ASN A 606 36.87 20.60 2.90
N THR A 607 36.91 19.32 2.55
CA THR A 607 37.08 18.22 3.49
C THR A 607 38.54 17.89 3.77
N GLY A 608 39.47 18.34 2.93
CA GLY A 608 40.86 17.88 2.96
C GLY A 608 41.00 16.42 2.53
N GLY A 609 40.01 15.92 1.79
CA GLY A 609 39.95 14.54 1.33
C GLY A 609 41.14 14.18 0.44
N ARG A 610 41.54 12.90 0.45
CA ARG A 610 42.67 12.42 -0.35
C ARG A 610 42.38 12.60 -1.84
N VAL A 611 43.25 13.28 -2.58
CA VAL A 611 43.18 13.31 -4.05
C VAL A 611 44.09 12.21 -4.63
N THR A 612 43.58 11.46 -5.60
CA THR A 612 44.30 10.37 -6.26
C THR A 612 43.93 10.28 -7.73
N ILE A 613 44.76 9.60 -8.53
CA ILE A 613 44.38 9.15 -9.88
C ILE A 613 43.58 7.85 -9.80
N ALA A 614 42.85 7.51 -10.87
CA ALA A 614 42.02 6.30 -10.94
C ALA A 614 42.78 5.00 -10.62
N LYS A 615 44.06 4.90 -11.00
CA LYS A 615 44.93 3.74 -10.70
C LYS A 615 45.36 3.65 -9.23
N GLY A 616 45.30 4.77 -8.50
CA GLY A 616 45.72 4.86 -7.10
C GLY A 616 44.58 4.66 -6.10
N VAL A 617 43.37 4.35 -6.58
CA VAL A 617 42.24 3.96 -5.72
C VAL A 617 42.46 2.51 -5.28
N ASP A 618 42.82 2.31 -4.02
CA ASP A 618 43.05 1.00 -3.40
C ASP A 618 42.01 0.68 -2.33
N SER A 619 41.14 -0.31 -2.58
CA SER A 619 40.15 -0.80 -1.61
C SER A 619 40.72 -1.78 -0.57
N GLY A 620 42.05 -1.88 -0.51
CA GLY A 620 42.76 -3.00 0.12
C GLY A 620 43.06 -2.84 1.61
N ASN A 621 43.07 -1.62 2.15
CA ASN A 621 43.47 -1.38 3.54
C ASN A 621 42.43 -0.53 4.29
N TYR A 622 41.35 -1.18 4.71
CA TYR A 622 40.28 -0.58 5.53
C TYR A 622 40.80 0.06 6.82
N GLU A 623 41.97 -0.34 7.33
CA GLU A 623 42.54 0.31 8.51
C GLU A 623 43.15 1.68 8.21
N ARG A 624 43.78 1.82 7.04
CA ARG A 624 44.41 3.06 6.58
C ARG A 624 43.40 4.05 6.00
N ASP A 625 42.45 3.52 5.24
CA ASP A 625 41.54 4.29 4.38
C ASP A 625 40.15 4.46 4.99
N ALA A 626 39.94 4.07 6.26
CA ALA A 626 38.74 4.38 7.02
C ALA A 626 39.00 5.39 8.16
N GLU A 627 37.95 6.09 8.54
CA GLU A 627 37.86 7.00 9.68
C GLU A 627 36.66 6.63 10.56
N VAL A 628 36.65 7.06 11.81
CA VAL A 628 35.51 6.86 12.72
C VAL A 628 34.82 8.21 12.90
N VAL A 629 33.59 8.33 12.41
CA VAL A 629 32.75 9.51 12.58
C VAL A 629 31.53 9.10 13.40
N GLU A 630 31.32 9.78 14.53
CA GLU A 630 30.21 9.50 15.46
C GLU A 630 30.13 8.03 15.91
N GLY A 631 31.29 7.38 16.09
CA GLY A 631 31.39 5.98 16.51
C GLY A 631 31.20 4.95 15.39
N MET A 632 30.88 5.38 14.16
CA MET A 632 30.79 4.51 12.99
C MET A 632 32.05 4.63 12.13
N ARG A 633 32.66 3.47 11.80
CA ARG A 633 33.82 3.40 10.92
C ARG A 633 33.38 3.47 9.46
N GLN A 634 33.81 4.48 8.71
CA GLN A 634 33.50 4.71 7.30
C GLN A 634 34.76 4.94 6.48
N TYR A 635 34.74 4.71 5.16
CA TYR A 635 35.87 5.05 4.30
C TYR A 635 36.10 6.57 4.29
N LYS A 636 37.37 6.98 4.38
CA LYS A 636 37.78 8.37 4.20
C LYS A 636 37.37 8.84 2.82
N ARG A 637 36.85 10.05 2.76
CA ARG A 637 36.50 10.71 1.50
C ARG A 637 37.74 10.90 0.63
N PHE A 638 37.60 10.57 -0.66
CA PHE A 638 38.64 10.76 -1.65
C PHE A 638 38.07 11.29 -2.96
N PHE A 639 38.93 11.91 -3.76
CA PHE A 639 38.61 12.47 -5.05
C PHE A 639 39.49 11.90 -6.14
N VAL A 640 38.88 11.58 -7.28
CA VAL A 640 39.58 11.04 -8.44
C VAL A 640 39.85 12.18 -9.40
N TYR A 641 41.13 12.47 -9.60
CA TYR A 641 41.62 13.53 -10.47
C TYR A 641 42.35 12.91 -11.67
N ALA A 642 42.01 13.37 -12.87
CA ALA A 642 42.67 12.94 -14.11
C ALA A 642 43.15 14.12 -14.97
N GLY A 643 43.24 15.33 -14.39
CA GLY A 643 43.80 16.50 -15.07
C GLY A 643 45.32 16.45 -15.18
N SER A 644 45.91 17.58 -15.56
CA SER A 644 47.32 17.74 -15.92
C SER A 644 48.24 18.20 -14.79
N ARG A 645 47.69 18.64 -13.64
CA ARG A 645 48.46 19.13 -12.49
C ARG A 645 49.05 17.99 -11.67
N ASP A 646 50.10 18.28 -10.90
CA ASP A 646 50.58 17.35 -9.88
C ASP A 646 49.51 17.17 -8.80
N THR A 647 49.02 15.93 -8.65
CA THR A 647 48.02 15.52 -7.66
C THR A 647 48.31 15.99 -6.22
N LYS A 648 49.57 16.18 -5.84
CA LYS A 648 49.94 16.70 -4.50
C LYS A 648 49.48 18.13 -4.24
N ASN A 649 49.25 18.89 -5.31
CA ASN A 649 48.82 20.29 -5.27
C ASN A 649 47.33 20.44 -5.60
N VAL A 650 46.61 19.33 -5.79
CA VAL A 650 45.18 19.31 -6.07
C VAL A 650 44.45 19.01 -4.76
N THR A 651 43.43 19.81 -4.46
CA THR A 651 42.60 19.67 -3.25
C THR A 651 41.14 19.90 -3.61
N ASP A 652 40.22 19.50 -2.73
CA ASP A 652 38.79 19.79 -2.85
C ASP A 652 38.41 21.17 -2.29
N THR A 653 39.37 22.09 -2.22
CA THR A 653 39.19 23.43 -1.67
C THR A 653 38.39 24.30 -2.64
N VAL A 654 37.36 24.94 -2.11
CA VAL A 654 36.52 25.96 -2.72
C VAL A 654 36.71 27.24 -1.91
N THR A 655 37.27 28.25 -2.57
CA THR A 655 37.57 29.59 -2.03
C THR A 655 37.43 30.60 -3.16
N GLU A 656 37.53 31.90 -2.88
CA GLU A 656 37.43 32.92 -3.93
C GLU A 656 38.42 32.65 -5.08
N GLY A 657 37.90 32.57 -6.31
CA GLY A 657 38.65 32.25 -7.53
C GLY A 657 38.96 30.76 -7.74
N VAL A 658 38.59 29.86 -6.82
CA VAL A 658 38.80 28.41 -6.91
C VAL A 658 37.50 27.67 -6.63
N ALA A 659 36.97 26.98 -7.64
CA ALA A 659 35.75 26.18 -7.54
C ALA A 659 36.05 24.68 -7.68
N VAL A 660 35.07 23.82 -7.39
CA VAL A 660 35.13 22.38 -7.65
C VAL A 660 33.98 21.99 -8.57
N ALA A 661 34.25 21.16 -9.57
CA ALA A 661 33.22 20.70 -10.49
C ALA A 661 33.46 19.28 -11.01
N GLN A 662 32.42 18.69 -11.59
CA GLN A 662 32.56 17.42 -12.30
C GLN A 662 33.29 17.68 -13.63
N ARG A 663 34.24 16.80 -13.94
CA ARG A 663 34.96 16.85 -15.21
C ARG A 663 34.04 16.53 -16.40
N TRP A 664 34.14 17.34 -17.44
CA TRP A 664 33.41 17.23 -18.72
C TRP A 664 34.34 17.45 -19.93
N SER A 665 35.61 17.07 -19.79
CA SER A 665 36.65 17.37 -20.78
C SER A 665 36.40 16.67 -22.12
N GLU A 666 35.87 15.45 -22.14
CA GLU A 666 35.60 14.72 -23.39
C GLU A 666 34.43 15.33 -24.19
N TYR A 667 33.51 16.03 -23.52
CA TYR A 667 32.31 16.61 -24.13
C TYR A 667 32.50 18.08 -24.51
N LEU A 668 33.07 18.88 -23.60
CA LEU A 668 33.23 20.32 -23.80
C LEU A 668 34.60 20.68 -24.37
N GLY A 669 35.65 19.94 -23.99
CA GLY A 669 37.02 20.18 -24.42
C GLY A 669 37.40 21.67 -24.40
N THR A 670 37.78 22.21 -25.55
CA THR A 670 38.06 23.65 -25.73
C THR A 670 36.93 24.42 -26.42
N ALA A 671 35.76 23.81 -26.66
CA ALA A 671 34.70 24.33 -27.52
C ALA A 671 34.18 25.71 -27.07
N ALA A 672 34.17 25.98 -25.76
CA ALA A 672 33.77 27.28 -25.23
C ALA A 672 34.68 28.41 -25.75
N PHE A 673 35.98 28.13 -25.90
CA PHE A 673 37.02 29.11 -26.24
C PHE A 673 37.27 29.25 -27.74
N GLU A 674 36.75 28.33 -28.55
CA GLU A 674 36.81 28.42 -30.01
C GLU A 674 36.04 29.64 -30.51
N ASN A 675 36.71 30.48 -31.30
CA ASN A 675 36.19 31.76 -31.81
C ASN A 675 35.50 32.62 -30.73
N SER A 676 36.00 32.56 -29.50
CA SER A 676 35.38 33.23 -28.33
C SER A 676 35.66 34.72 -28.25
N SER A 677 36.63 35.27 -29.01
CA SER A 677 37.05 36.67 -28.91
C SER A 677 35.93 37.69 -29.18
N SER A 678 34.91 37.32 -29.97
CA SER A 678 33.74 38.18 -30.21
C SER A 678 32.72 38.18 -29.06
N ILE A 679 32.82 37.22 -28.14
CA ILE A 679 31.92 37.03 -26.99
C ILE A 679 32.62 37.43 -25.69
N CYS A 680 33.88 37.01 -25.53
CA CYS A 680 34.74 37.27 -24.39
C CYS A 680 36.17 37.55 -24.88
N PRO A 681 36.52 38.82 -25.17
CA PRO A 681 37.87 39.19 -25.60
C PRO A 681 38.96 38.79 -24.60
N GLU A 682 38.66 38.82 -23.30
CA GLU A 682 39.58 38.43 -22.22
C GLU A 682 39.87 36.93 -22.25
N CYS A 683 38.87 36.12 -22.62
CA CYS A 683 38.98 34.67 -22.69
C CYS A 683 39.91 34.20 -23.83
N ALA A 684 40.21 35.06 -24.82
CA ALA A 684 41.18 34.76 -25.86
C ALA A 684 42.62 34.57 -25.31
N LYS A 685 42.88 35.02 -24.09
CA LYS A 685 44.15 34.83 -23.38
C LYS A 685 44.27 33.47 -22.70
N VAL A 686 43.15 32.73 -22.56
CA VAL A 686 43.14 31.41 -21.95
C VAL A 686 43.76 30.42 -22.93
N SER A 687 44.82 29.75 -22.49
CA SER A 687 45.49 28.73 -23.29
C SER A 687 44.56 27.52 -23.50
N LYS A 688 44.76 26.75 -24.57
CA LYS A 688 43.98 25.51 -24.79
C LYS A 688 44.14 24.51 -23.64
N THR A 689 45.30 24.48 -23.00
CA THR A 689 45.56 23.63 -21.83
C THR A 689 44.77 24.10 -20.62
N ASP A 690 44.72 25.40 -20.35
CA ASP A 690 43.95 25.95 -19.22
C ASP A 690 42.44 25.83 -19.46
N ALA A 691 41.99 26.02 -20.70
CA ALA A 691 40.61 25.79 -21.12
C ALA A 691 40.15 24.37 -20.77
N ALA A 692 40.94 23.35 -21.15
CA ALA A 692 40.63 21.96 -20.87
C ALA A 692 40.78 21.57 -19.38
N GLU A 693 41.77 22.14 -18.68
CA GLU A 693 42.08 21.82 -17.28
C GLU A 693 41.04 22.40 -16.30
N TYR A 694 40.68 23.68 -16.47
CA TYR A 694 39.92 24.43 -15.47
C TYR A 694 38.48 24.75 -15.87
N PHE A 695 38.14 24.72 -17.16
CA PHE A 695 36.86 25.29 -17.63
C PHE A 695 36.00 24.30 -18.42
N ALA A 696 36.48 23.10 -18.73
CA ALA A 696 35.70 22.02 -19.33
C ALA A 696 34.90 21.26 -18.26
N VAL A 697 33.88 21.93 -17.71
CA VAL A 697 33.19 21.52 -16.48
C VAL A 697 31.68 21.40 -16.62
N GLY A 698 31.11 20.43 -15.90
CA GLY A 698 29.67 20.28 -15.74
C GLY A 698 29.29 20.15 -14.26
N PRO A 699 27.98 20.18 -13.94
CA PRO A 699 27.51 20.10 -12.56
C PRO A 699 27.84 18.74 -11.93
N PRO A 700 27.94 18.65 -10.58
CA PRO A 700 27.74 19.74 -9.62
C PRO A 700 28.82 20.82 -9.68
N TYR A 701 28.44 22.10 -9.54
CA TYR A 701 29.39 23.22 -9.39
C TYR A 701 29.41 23.69 -7.94
N ALA A 702 30.47 23.39 -7.19
CA ALA A 702 30.71 23.94 -5.86
C ALA A 702 31.57 25.20 -5.97
N ILE A 703 30.99 26.35 -5.63
CA ILE A 703 31.57 27.67 -5.89
C ILE A 703 31.21 28.62 -4.75
N THR A 704 32.05 29.61 -4.47
CA THR A 704 31.69 30.63 -3.48
C THR A 704 30.51 31.48 -3.98
N ARG A 705 29.64 31.91 -3.06
CA ARG A 705 28.54 32.83 -3.37
C ARG A 705 29.05 34.11 -4.03
N LYS A 706 30.22 34.59 -3.63
CA LYS A 706 30.85 35.80 -4.19
C LYS A 706 31.24 35.60 -5.65
N ASP A 707 31.97 34.53 -5.97
CA ASP A 707 32.38 34.23 -7.35
C ASP A 707 31.15 33.98 -8.24
N LEU A 708 30.19 33.22 -7.73
CA LEU A 708 28.94 32.96 -8.44
C LEU A 708 28.21 34.28 -8.75
N THR A 709 28.02 35.15 -7.76
CA THR A 709 27.39 36.46 -7.93
C THR A 709 28.12 37.31 -8.97
N GLN A 710 29.46 37.32 -8.90
CA GLN A 710 30.30 38.12 -9.80
C GLN A 710 30.16 37.68 -11.27
N LEU A 711 30.05 36.37 -11.53
CA LEU A 711 29.98 35.84 -12.90
C LEU A 711 28.56 35.78 -13.48
N MET A 712 27.49 35.95 -12.70
CA MET A 712 26.10 35.77 -13.16
C MET A 712 25.70 36.62 -14.38
N HIS A 713 26.05 37.90 -14.39
CA HIS A 713 25.69 38.77 -15.53
C HIS A 713 26.36 38.31 -16.82
N ASP A 714 27.64 37.94 -16.74
CA ASP A 714 28.38 37.43 -17.89
C ASP A 714 27.92 36.04 -18.30
N TYR A 715 27.57 35.16 -17.34
CA TYR A 715 27.00 33.86 -17.64
C TYR A 715 25.70 33.98 -18.43
N CYS A 716 24.76 34.83 -17.98
CA CYS A 716 23.53 35.11 -18.73
C CYS A 716 23.82 35.61 -20.16
N ASN A 717 24.69 36.62 -20.29
CA ASN A 717 25.01 37.24 -21.57
C ASN A 717 25.72 36.26 -22.52
N MET A 718 26.75 35.59 -22.04
CA MET A 718 27.59 34.69 -22.82
C MET A 718 26.82 33.43 -23.24
N THR A 719 25.85 32.96 -22.46
CA THR A 719 24.94 31.89 -22.89
C THR A 719 24.12 32.30 -24.11
N VAL A 720 23.55 33.51 -24.12
CA VAL A 720 22.80 34.05 -25.28
C VAL A 720 23.74 34.20 -26.49
N LEU A 721 24.90 34.83 -26.30
CA LEU A 721 25.85 35.04 -27.40
C LEU A 721 26.39 33.73 -27.97
N LYS A 722 26.65 32.72 -27.12
CA LYS A 722 27.04 31.38 -27.59
C LYS A 722 25.89 30.66 -28.28
N ARG A 723 24.65 30.84 -27.83
CA ARG A 723 23.47 30.29 -28.52
C ARG A 723 23.37 30.82 -29.95
N GLU A 724 23.55 32.12 -30.14
CA GLU A 724 23.57 32.74 -31.48
C GLU A 724 24.76 32.29 -32.32
N GLN A 725 25.98 32.27 -31.75
CA GLN A 725 27.18 31.81 -32.45
C GLN A 725 27.03 30.35 -32.95
N MET A 726 26.35 29.52 -32.18
CA MET A 726 26.06 28.12 -32.52
C MET A 726 24.78 27.95 -33.34
N LYS A 727 24.29 29.01 -33.99
CA LYS A 727 23.11 29.03 -34.87
C LYS A 727 21.82 28.51 -34.22
N ARG A 728 21.71 28.59 -32.88
CA ARG A 728 20.57 28.06 -32.11
C ARG A 728 20.30 26.55 -32.31
N GLU A 729 21.27 25.78 -32.78
CA GLU A 729 21.13 24.32 -32.96
C GLU A 729 21.71 23.54 -31.78
N HIS A 730 22.71 24.11 -31.09
CA HIS A 730 23.47 23.40 -30.07
C HIS A 730 22.80 23.46 -28.69
N TRP A 731 22.63 22.30 -28.04
CA TRP A 731 21.93 22.22 -26.76
C TRP A 731 22.80 22.65 -25.56
N MET A 732 24.13 22.58 -25.65
CA MET A 732 25.06 22.92 -24.56
C MET A 732 25.50 24.41 -24.51
N SER A 733 24.84 25.31 -25.23
CA SER A 733 25.23 26.75 -25.24
C SER A 733 25.26 27.38 -23.85
N GLU A 734 24.40 26.90 -22.94
CA GLU A 734 24.42 27.25 -21.52
C GLU A 734 25.77 26.91 -20.87
N MET A 735 26.20 25.64 -20.90
CA MET A 735 27.47 25.23 -20.28
C MET A 735 28.69 25.94 -20.90
N LEU A 736 28.68 26.18 -22.22
CA LEU A 736 29.75 26.94 -22.88
C LEU A 736 29.78 28.40 -22.40
N GLY A 737 28.62 29.00 -22.14
CA GLY A 737 28.50 30.32 -21.53
C GLY A 737 29.05 30.36 -20.11
N TYR A 738 28.77 29.34 -19.29
CA TYR A 738 29.32 29.20 -17.95
C TYR A 738 30.85 29.16 -17.96
N SER A 739 31.44 28.31 -18.82
CA SER A 739 32.90 28.18 -18.95
C SER A 739 33.58 29.52 -19.30
N LEU A 740 32.98 30.30 -20.22
CA LEU A 740 33.51 31.62 -20.58
C LEU A 740 33.36 32.63 -19.44
N ALA A 741 32.23 32.65 -18.74
CA ALA A 741 32.01 33.56 -17.63
C ALA A 741 32.98 33.28 -16.48
N ALA A 742 33.15 31.99 -16.11
CA ALA A 742 34.12 31.58 -15.12
C ALA A 742 35.55 32.00 -15.51
N ALA A 743 35.92 31.81 -16.78
CA ALA A 743 37.23 32.21 -17.29
C ALA A 743 37.47 33.73 -17.26
N LYS A 744 36.47 34.53 -17.65
CA LYS A 744 36.54 35.99 -17.59
C LYS A 744 36.79 36.50 -16.17
N HIS A 745 36.16 35.87 -15.18
CA HIS A 745 36.27 36.24 -13.77
C HIS A 745 37.41 35.53 -13.03
N GLY A 746 38.20 34.70 -13.72
CA GLY A 746 39.34 34.01 -13.13
C GLY A 746 38.98 32.91 -12.14
N VAL A 747 37.75 32.40 -12.18
CA VAL A 747 37.25 31.33 -11.31
C VAL A 747 37.66 29.98 -11.89
N LYS A 748 38.76 29.40 -11.39
CA LYS A 748 39.32 28.14 -11.90
C LYS A 748 38.73 26.94 -11.16
N HIS A 749 38.26 25.93 -11.89
CA HIS A 749 37.74 24.72 -11.25
C HIS A 749 38.82 23.67 -11.05
N THR A 750 38.84 23.07 -9.87
CA THR A 750 39.39 21.73 -9.69
C THR A 750 38.34 20.71 -10.10
N THR A 751 38.68 19.94 -11.13
CA THR A 751 37.76 18.97 -11.74
C THR A 751 38.01 17.57 -11.18
N PHE A 752 36.93 16.88 -10.82
CA PHE A 752 37.00 15.49 -10.36
C PHE A 752 36.08 14.58 -11.18
N ASP A 753 36.48 13.32 -11.31
CA ASP A 753 35.79 12.29 -12.09
C ASP A 753 34.71 11.57 -11.26
N ASN A 754 34.72 11.72 -9.92
CA ASN A 754 33.88 10.98 -8.97
C ASN A 754 32.96 11.88 -8.10
N LEU A 755 32.46 13.01 -8.62
CA LEU A 755 31.41 13.78 -7.91
C LEU A 755 30.01 13.25 -8.22
N ALA A 756 29.78 12.79 -9.45
CA ALA A 756 28.50 12.22 -9.87
C ALA A 756 28.68 11.19 -10.98
N LEU A 757 27.99 10.05 -10.84
CA LEU A 757 27.96 9.00 -11.85
C LEU A 757 26.82 9.24 -12.86
N GLY A 758 27.16 9.47 -14.12
CA GLY A 758 26.19 9.75 -15.19
C GLY A 758 26.41 8.95 -16.47
N ASN A 759 27.06 7.80 -16.38
CA ASN A 759 27.46 6.94 -17.50
C ASN A 759 28.20 7.70 -18.61
N LYS A 760 29.09 8.63 -18.23
CA LYS A 760 29.85 9.45 -19.18
C LYS A 760 31.32 9.03 -19.23
N ALA A 761 32.00 9.36 -20.33
CA ALA A 761 33.39 8.99 -20.55
C ALA A 761 34.34 9.49 -19.43
N ASP A 762 34.07 10.67 -18.88
CA ASP A 762 34.85 11.29 -17.80
C ASP A 762 34.56 10.70 -16.40
N ASP A 763 33.63 9.74 -16.26
CA ASP A 763 33.29 9.18 -14.96
C ASP A 763 34.37 8.25 -14.41
N TYR A 764 34.61 8.32 -13.10
CA TYR A 764 35.35 7.27 -12.42
C TYR A 764 34.47 6.01 -12.27
N THR A 765 34.79 5.00 -13.08
CA THR A 765 34.05 3.72 -13.12
C THR A 765 34.81 2.56 -12.45
N GLY A 766 36.05 2.79 -12.00
CA GLY A 766 36.95 1.74 -11.49
C GLY A 766 36.38 0.96 -10.30
N PHE A 767 35.54 1.60 -9.49
CA PHE A 767 34.94 0.99 -8.29
C PHE A 767 34.15 -0.29 -8.59
N VAL A 768 33.53 -0.43 -9.77
CA VAL A 768 32.75 -1.63 -10.11
C VAL A 768 33.60 -2.89 -10.11
N THR A 769 34.90 -2.76 -10.41
CA THR A 769 35.84 -3.90 -10.38
C THR A 769 36.27 -4.28 -8.96
N LEU A 770 36.11 -3.37 -8.00
CA LEU A 770 36.44 -3.57 -6.58
C LEU A 770 35.25 -4.13 -5.79
N MET A 771 34.05 -4.14 -6.38
CA MET A 771 32.82 -4.58 -5.72
C MET A 771 32.82 -6.09 -5.40
N LYS A 772 32.65 -6.40 -4.12
CA LYS A 772 32.52 -7.78 -3.63
C LYS A 772 31.07 -8.30 -3.71
N GLY A 773 30.10 -7.45 -3.36
CA GLY A 773 28.67 -7.79 -3.37
C GLY A 773 28.01 -7.68 -4.74
N ASN A 774 26.79 -8.21 -4.84
CA ASN A 774 25.93 -8.10 -6.01
C ASN A 774 24.93 -6.93 -5.83
N PRO A 775 25.09 -5.80 -6.55
CA PRO A 775 24.20 -4.65 -6.45
C PRO A 775 22.77 -4.92 -6.92
N CYS A 776 22.45 -6.07 -7.53
CA CYS A 776 21.11 -6.46 -7.97
C CYS A 776 20.48 -7.55 -7.08
N GLU A 777 21.15 -7.97 -6.01
CA GLU A 777 20.69 -9.08 -5.15
C GLU A 777 19.45 -8.72 -4.31
N ASP A 778 19.60 -7.70 -3.45
CA ASP A 778 18.49 -7.16 -2.65
C ASP A 778 17.63 -6.26 -3.55
N PRO A 779 16.31 -6.47 -3.70
CA PRO A 779 15.48 -5.66 -4.60
C PRO A 779 15.16 -4.25 -4.06
N VAL A 780 15.50 -3.94 -2.80
CA VAL A 780 15.12 -2.71 -2.09
C VAL A 780 16.36 -1.90 -1.69
N THR A 781 17.38 -2.55 -1.12
CA THR A 781 18.55 -1.85 -0.57
C THR A 781 19.66 -1.69 -1.62
N PRO A 782 20.10 -0.46 -1.93
CA PRO A 782 21.24 -0.24 -2.82
C PRO A 782 22.56 -0.59 -2.11
N ILE A 783 23.48 -1.25 -2.82
CA ILE A 783 24.86 -1.44 -2.36
C ILE A 783 25.67 -0.25 -2.83
N ILE A 784 26.12 0.60 -1.90
CA ILE A 784 26.86 1.82 -2.22
C ILE A 784 28.29 1.66 -1.70
N PRO A 785 29.25 1.21 -2.53
CA PRO A 785 30.64 1.06 -2.10
C PRO A 785 31.24 2.42 -1.76
N GLY A 786 32.23 2.45 -0.86
CA GLY A 786 32.90 3.69 -0.43
C GLY A 786 33.50 4.46 -1.61
N GLU A 787 33.89 3.74 -2.64
CA GLU A 787 34.52 4.23 -3.86
C GLU A 787 33.53 4.76 -4.91
N ALA A 788 32.22 4.53 -4.74
CA ALA A 788 31.21 5.12 -5.61
C ALA A 788 31.07 6.63 -5.32
N PRO A 789 30.80 7.45 -6.36
CA PRO A 789 30.54 8.88 -6.19
C PRO A 789 29.29 9.13 -5.33
N PRO A 790 29.18 10.29 -4.66
CA PRO A 790 28.07 10.58 -3.76
C PRO A 790 26.74 10.85 -4.48
N LEU A 791 26.78 11.11 -5.78
CA LEU A 791 25.61 11.45 -6.60
C LEU A 791 25.47 10.50 -7.79
N LEU A 792 24.22 10.23 -8.17
CA LEU A 792 23.85 9.74 -9.50
C LEU A 792 23.33 10.91 -10.33
N HIS A 793 23.61 10.93 -11.63
CA HIS A 793 23.17 11.96 -12.56
C HIS A 793 22.46 11.29 -13.75
N GLY A 794 21.18 11.58 -13.96
CA GLY A 794 20.34 11.02 -15.02
C GLY A 794 20.64 11.46 -16.46
N CYS A 795 21.89 11.86 -16.77
CA CYS A 795 22.27 12.42 -18.07
C CYS A 795 22.18 11.39 -19.21
N HIS A 796 22.66 10.17 -19.00
CA HIS A 796 22.60 9.06 -19.97
C HIS A 796 21.80 7.87 -19.41
N SER A 797 21.39 6.97 -20.30
CA SER A 797 20.74 5.72 -19.88
C SER A 797 21.76 4.75 -19.27
N TYR A 798 21.26 3.89 -18.38
CA TYR A 798 21.93 2.62 -18.08
C TYR A 798 21.13 1.47 -18.68
N GLU A 799 21.80 0.47 -19.27
CA GLU A 799 21.15 -0.66 -19.95
C GLU A 799 21.86 -2.01 -19.68
N ALA A 800 21.11 -3.02 -19.26
CA ALA A 800 21.65 -4.35 -19.01
C ALA A 800 20.64 -5.47 -19.32
N ASP A 801 21.14 -6.69 -19.58
CA ASP A 801 20.32 -7.87 -19.86
C ASP A 801 20.32 -8.83 -18.66
N ASP A 802 19.19 -9.51 -18.43
CA ASP A 802 19.13 -10.65 -17.50
C ASP A 802 19.37 -12.00 -18.21
N ASP A 803 19.39 -13.09 -17.45
CA ASP A 803 19.62 -14.47 -17.93
C ASP A 803 18.48 -15.05 -18.76
N ARG A 804 17.31 -14.39 -18.76
CA ARG A 804 16.17 -14.71 -19.63
C ARG A 804 16.22 -13.91 -20.95
N GLY A 805 17.19 -13.01 -21.09
CA GLY A 805 17.32 -12.13 -22.24
C GLY A 805 16.41 -10.89 -22.19
N LEU A 806 15.84 -10.58 -21.01
CA LEU A 806 15.06 -9.36 -20.83
C LEU A 806 15.97 -8.16 -20.64
N LYS A 807 15.62 -7.06 -21.32
CA LYS A 807 16.31 -5.78 -21.20
C LYS A 807 15.83 -4.99 -19.99
N TRP A 808 16.78 -4.52 -19.21
CA TRP A 808 16.59 -3.64 -18.06
C TRP A 808 17.26 -2.31 -18.35
N MET A 809 16.56 -1.21 -18.03
CA MET A 809 17.10 0.11 -18.26
C MET A 809 16.64 1.12 -17.22
N PHE A 810 17.47 2.13 -16.99
CA PHE A 810 17.13 3.32 -16.22
C PHE A 810 17.46 4.54 -17.08
N TYR A 811 16.43 5.32 -17.42
CA TYR A 811 16.62 6.54 -18.18
C TYR A 811 15.53 7.56 -17.86
N LYS A 812 15.92 8.81 -17.56
CA LYS A 812 14.97 9.86 -17.21
C LYS A 812 13.91 10.09 -18.28
N GLN A 813 14.24 9.91 -19.56
CA GLN A 813 13.29 10.10 -20.65
C GLN A 813 12.30 8.93 -20.83
N LEU A 814 12.31 7.92 -19.97
CA LEU A 814 11.32 6.84 -19.97
C LEU A 814 10.48 6.82 -18.69
N MET A 815 10.79 7.72 -17.75
CA MET A 815 10.10 7.83 -16.47
C MET A 815 8.71 8.43 -16.66
N PRO A 816 7.63 7.75 -16.22
CA PRO A 816 6.31 8.34 -16.30
C PRO A 816 6.12 9.53 -15.37
N ASN A 817 5.35 10.53 -15.79
CA ASN A 817 5.12 11.75 -15.00
C ASN A 817 4.36 11.45 -13.69
N ASP A 818 3.49 10.43 -13.71
CA ASP A 818 2.52 10.10 -12.68
C ASP A 818 3.09 9.17 -11.59
N LEU A 819 4.41 8.92 -11.59
CA LEU A 819 5.03 7.93 -10.69
C LEU A 819 4.80 8.21 -9.20
N PHE A 820 4.63 9.48 -8.86
CA PHE A 820 4.40 9.95 -7.48
C PHE A 820 2.93 9.84 -7.03
N ALA A 821 1.99 9.53 -7.92
CA ALA A 821 0.60 9.24 -7.55
C ALA A 821 0.51 8.00 -6.65
N CYS A 822 -0.44 8.00 -5.70
CA CYS A 822 -0.56 6.95 -4.69
C CYS A 822 -0.81 5.56 -5.30
N ASP A 823 -1.50 5.48 -6.43
CA ASP A 823 -1.85 4.23 -7.09
C ASP A 823 -0.80 3.72 -8.10
N SER A 824 0.18 4.56 -8.48
CA SER A 824 1.23 4.20 -9.43
C SER A 824 2.17 3.13 -8.87
N TRP A 825 2.54 2.17 -9.71
CA TRP A 825 3.55 1.15 -9.38
C TRP A 825 4.90 1.78 -9.01
N LEU A 826 5.67 1.04 -8.21
CA LEU A 826 7.09 1.26 -8.06
C LEU A 826 7.84 0.64 -9.25
N LEU A 827 9.07 1.11 -9.51
CA LEU A 827 9.92 0.53 -10.53
C LEU A 827 10.27 -0.92 -10.17
N ALA A 828 10.21 -1.82 -11.16
CA ALA A 828 10.63 -3.20 -11.00
C ALA A 828 12.13 -3.28 -10.75
N ALA A 829 12.54 -4.08 -9.75
CA ALA A 829 13.94 -4.32 -9.47
C ALA A 829 14.51 -5.39 -10.43
N PRO A 830 15.67 -5.16 -11.06
CA PRO A 830 16.32 -6.17 -11.88
C PRO A 830 16.74 -7.38 -11.05
N PRO A 831 16.72 -8.61 -11.59
CA PRO A 831 17.17 -9.80 -10.88
C PRO A 831 18.69 -9.82 -10.68
N ALA A 832 19.13 -10.61 -9.70
CA ALA A 832 20.54 -10.82 -9.38
C ALA A 832 21.40 -11.27 -10.58
N SER A 833 20.78 -11.91 -11.59
CA SER A 833 21.45 -12.38 -12.80
C SER A 833 22.03 -11.24 -13.65
N VAL A 834 21.43 -10.04 -13.63
CA VAL A 834 21.91 -8.86 -14.37
C VAL A 834 23.37 -8.54 -14.02
N TRP A 835 23.70 -8.43 -12.73
CA TRP A 835 25.08 -8.23 -12.30
C TRP A 835 25.95 -9.47 -12.52
N THR A 836 25.39 -10.67 -12.31
CA THR A 836 26.16 -11.92 -12.44
C THR A 836 26.69 -12.09 -13.86
N LEU A 837 25.88 -11.79 -14.87
CA LEU A 837 26.26 -11.80 -16.28
C LEU A 837 27.30 -10.71 -16.59
N ALA A 838 27.05 -9.48 -16.11
CA ALA A 838 27.98 -8.37 -16.29
C ALA A 838 29.37 -8.68 -15.69
N LYS A 839 29.41 -9.18 -14.44
CA LYS A 839 30.66 -9.56 -13.76
C LYS A 839 31.38 -10.72 -14.45
N LYS A 840 30.64 -11.71 -14.98
CA LYS A 840 31.21 -12.83 -15.75
C LYS A 840 31.89 -12.36 -17.05
N SER A 841 31.35 -11.31 -17.68
CA SER A 841 31.93 -10.75 -18.92
C SER A 841 33.30 -10.10 -18.71
N ARG A 842 33.61 -9.66 -17.48
CA ARG A 842 34.79 -8.85 -17.13
C ARG A 842 34.89 -7.52 -17.89
N ASP A 843 33.83 -7.12 -18.58
CA ASP A 843 33.72 -5.84 -19.25
C ASP A 843 33.31 -4.77 -18.22
N LYS A 844 34.17 -3.77 -18.02
CA LYS A 844 33.95 -2.71 -17.05
C LYS A 844 32.71 -1.88 -17.38
N GLN A 845 32.43 -1.64 -18.66
CA GLN A 845 31.25 -0.89 -19.06
C GLN A 845 30.00 -1.69 -18.73
N ARG A 846 29.93 -2.97 -19.09
CA ARG A 846 28.77 -3.82 -18.74
C ARG A 846 28.53 -3.90 -17.23
N MET A 847 29.60 -3.96 -16.44
CA MET A 847 29.50 -3.91 -14.98
C MET A 847 28.96 -2.56 -14.50
N LEU A 848 29.42 -1.45 -15.08
CA LEU A 848 28.90 -0.12 -14.78
C LEU A 848 27.42 0.01 -15.12
N GLU A 849 27.01 -0.46 -16.29
CA GLU A 849 25.61 -0.49 -16.71
C GLU A 849 24.74 -1.24 -15.70
N ALA A 850 25.13 -2.47 -15.34
CA ALA A 850 24.41 -3.28 -14.37
C ALA A 850 24.33 -2.59 -12.99
N TYR A 851 25.43 -2.00 -12.50
CA TYR A 851 25.43 -1.24 -11.26
C TYR A 851 24.49 -0.02 -11.35
N GLY A 852 24.56 0.73 -12.45
CA GLY A 852 23.79 1.94 -12.68
C GLY A 852 22.28 1.66 -12.73
N VAL A 853 21.85 0.64 -13.48
CA VAL A 853 20.44 0.21 -13.50
C VAL A 853 19.99 -0.20 -12.11
N CYS A 854 20.69 -1.14 -11.45
CA CYS A 854 20.25 -1.69 -10.17
C CYS A 854 20.27 -0.65 -9.04
N THR A 855 21.24 0.27 -9.03
CA THR A 855 21.34 1.29 -7.98
C THR A 855 20.35 2.43 -8.21
N SER A 856 20.23 2.93 -9.44
CA SER A 856 19.36 4.08 -9.74
C SER A 856 17.89 3.74 -9.52
N ILE A 857 17.45 2.54 -9.93
CA ILE A 857 16.07 2.07 -9.69
C ILE A 857 15.75 2.02 -8.19
N LYS A 858 16.66 1.50 -7.37
CA LYS A 858 16.46 1.38 -5.93
C LYS A 858 16.42 2.73 -5.23
N VAL A 859 17.36 3.61 -5.56
CA VAL A 859 17.42 4.97 -4.99
C VAL A 859 16.17 5.76 -5.39
N PHE A 860 15.70 5.60 -6.62
CA PHE A 860 14.46 6.23 -7.06
C PHE A 860 13.23 5.66 -6.36
N ASN A 861 13.13 4.33 -6.22
CA ASN A 861 12.06 3.69 -5.45
C ASN A 861 12.05 4.13 -3.99
N GLN A 862 13.22 4.31 -3.38
CA GLN A 862 13.35 4.87 -2.03
C GLN A 862 12.76 6.28 -1.95
N ALA A 863 13.05 7.14 -2.93
CA ALA A 863 12.45 8.47 -3.01
C ALA A 863 10.91 8.42 -3.20
N LEU A 864 10.41 7.51 -4.04
CA LEU A 864 8.97 7.30 -4.22
C LEU A 864 8.29 6.87 -2.91
N VAL A 865 8.89 5.91 -2.19
CA VAL A 865 8.36 5.43 -0.91
C VAL A 865 8.36 6.54 0.14
N ASP A 866 9.44 7.32 0.24
CA ASP A 866 9.54 8.43 1.21
C ASP A 866 8.50 9.52 0.94
N PHE A 867 8.24 9.83 -0.33
CA PHE A 867 7.18 10.75 -0.72
C PHE A 867 5.79 10.17 -0.42
N LYS A 868 5.47 8.98 -0.95
CA LYS A 868 4.13 8.38 -0.88
C LYS A 868 3.71 8.10 0.56
N SER A 869 4.65 7.70 1.42
CA SER A 869 4.39 7.49 2.85
C SER A 869 3.93 8.76 3.57
N LYS A 870 4.31 9.94 3.09
CA LYS A 870 3.85 11.24 3.64
C LYS A 870 2.59 11.75 2.97
N MET A 871 2.45 11.48 1.68
CA MET A 871 1.42 12.09 0.83
C MET A 871 0.13 11.27 0.75
N CYS A 872 0.20 9.96 0.93
CA CYS A 872 -0.90 9.00 0.74
C CYS A 872 -1.39 8.46 2.11
N PRO A 873 -2.31 9.16 2.80
CA PRO A 873 -2.77 8.77 4.15
C PRO A 873 -3.51 7.43 4.17
N ASP A 874 -4.18 7.08 3.07
CA ASP A 874 -4.94 5.83 2.94
C ASP A 874 -4.10 4.66 2.43
N GLY A 875 -2.77 4.83 2.34
CA GLY A 875 -1.84 3.85 1.78
C GLY A 875 -1.54 4.10 0.30
N PHE A 876 -0.61 3.33 -0.25
CA PHE A 876 -0.15 3.50 -1.63
C PHE A 876 0.27 2.16 -2.24
N ASN A 877 0.44 2.17 -3.56
CA ASN A 877 0.86 0.99 -4.30
C ASN A 877 2.36 0.73 -4.15
N GLN A 878 2.71 -0.30 -3.38
CA GLN A 878 4.10 -0.72 -3.14
C GLN A 878 4.59 -1.77 -4.13
N ASN A 879 3.77 -2.14 -5.11
CA ASN A 879 4.09 -3.20 -6.06
C ASN A 879 5.19 -2.75 -7.05
N ARG A 880 6.36 -3.42 -7.01
CA ARG A 880 7.53 -3.16 -7.88
C ARG A 880 7.41 -3.90 -9.21
N ARG A 881 6.48 -3.46 -10.06
CA ARG A 881 6.20 -4.11 -11.37
C ARG A 881 6.55 -3.30 -12.60
N LEU A 882 6.76 -1.99 -12.46
CA LEU A 882 7.02 -1.12 -13.60
C LEU A 882 8.46 -1.30 -14.09
N ARG A 883 8.68 -2.16 -15.09
CA ARG A 883 9.95 -2.17 -15.84
C ARG A 883 9.87 -1.17 -16.97
N LEU A 884 10.85 -0.27 -17.03
CA LEU A 884 10.97 0.68 -18.14
C LEU A 884 11.28 -0.07 -19.44
N VAL A 885 10.57 0.28 -20.50
CA VAL A 885 10.72 -0.32 -21.82
C VAL A 885 10.95 0.77 -22.86
N LYS A 886 11.73 0.45 -23.89
CA LYS A 886 11.99 1.34 -25.02
C LYS A 886 10.68 1.59 -25.79
N ASP A 887 10.54 2.79 -26.34
CA ASP A 887 9.43 3.21 -27.23
C ASP A 887 8.05 3.43 -26.57
N VAL A 888 7.97 3.48 -25.23
CA VAL A 888 6.77 3.96 -24.51
C VAL A 888 6.99 5.40 -24.05
N ARG A 889 6.10 6.31 -24.46
CA ARG A 889 6.21 7.73 -24.07
C ARG A 889 5.89 7.91 -22.58
N GLN A 890 6.62 8.82 -21.94
CA GLN A 890 6.51 9.17 -20.51
C GLN A 890 5.12 9.68 -20.09
N ASP A 891 4.36 10.25 -21.03
CA ASP A 891 3.03 10.82 -20.80
C ASP A 891 1.90 9.78 -20.82
N LEU A 892 2.21 8.50 -20.99
CA LEU A 892 1.22 7.45 -21.20
C LEU A 892 0.87 6.62 -19.95
N LEU A 893 1.62 6.70 -18.85
CA LEU A 893 1.23 5.94 -17.65
C LEU A 893 0.11 6.68 -16.97
N LYS A 894 -1.08 6.11 -17.03
CA LYS A 894 -2.21 6.58 -16.26
C LYS A 894 -2.58 5.47 -15.28
N VAL A 895 -2.68 5.79 -13.99
CA VAL A 895 -3.36 4.93 -13.01
C VAL A 895 -4.69 4.43 -13.63
N GLY A 896 -5.04 3.14 -13.56
CA GLY A 896 -6.27 2.65 -14.23
C GLY A 896 -6.06 2.17 -15.67
N GLN A 897 -5.06 2.72 -16.36
CA GLN A 897 -4.78 2.44 -17.77
C GLN A 897 -3.27 2.36 -17.99
N VAL A 898 -2.72 1.19 -17.69
CA VAL A 898 -1.32 0.89 -17.99
C VAL A 898 -1.21 0.46 -19.46
N PRO A 899 -0.45 1.19 -20.31
CA PRO A 899 -0.13 0.74 -21.66
C PRO A 899 0.27 -0.74 -21.73
N ALA A 900 -0.23 -1.44 -22.76
CA ALA A 900 -0.01 -2.87 -22.95
C ALA A 900 1.47 -3.26 -22.86
N ALA A 901 2.37 -2.41 -23.36
CA ALA A 901 3.82 -2.64 -23.27
C ALA A 901 4.33 -2.75 -21.82
N TRP A 902 3.87 -1.89 -20.90
CA TRP A 902 4.24 -1.99 -19.48
C TRP A 902 3.51 -3.14 -18.77
N GLN A 903 2.28 -3.46 -19.15
CA GLN A 903 1.58 -4.64 -18.62
C GLN A 903 2.31 -5.93 -19.01
N SER A 904 2.65 -6.10 -20.29
CA SER A 904 3.44 -7.23 -20.78
C SER A 904 4.80 -7.30 -20.07
N ALA A 905 5.50 -6.17 -19.97
CA ALA A 905 6.76 -6.12 -19.23
C ALA A 905 6.61 -6.51 -17.76
N ALA A 906 5.52 -6.10 -17.11
CA ALA A 906 5.19 -6.44 -15.73
C ALA A 906 4.78 -7.91 -15.54
N LEU A 907 4.27 -8.58 -16.59
CA LEU A 907 4.00 -10.02 -16.57
C LEU A 907 5.29 -10.83 -16.75
N GLU A 908 6.19 -10.37 -17.63
CA GLU A 908 7.53 -10.97 -17.82
C GLU A 908 8.41 -10.85 -16.54
N ASN A 909 8.16 -9.83 -15.72
CA ASN A 909 8.85 -9.64 -14.44
C ASN A 909 8.35 -10.57 -13.33
N ALA A 910 7.13 -11.12 -13.45
CA ALA A 910 6.60 -11.99 -12.41
C ALA A 910 7.54 -13.20 -12.29
N PRO A 911 8.01 -13.56 -11.08
CA PRO A 911 8.71 -14.81 -10.92
C PRO A 911 7.77 -15.91 -11.44
N GLU A 912 8.30 -16.85 -12.22
CA GLU A 912 7.59 -18.08 -12.48
C GLU A 912 7.15 -18.60 -11.11
N GLY A 913 5.84 -18.59 -10.86
CA GLY A 913 5.30 -19.07 -9.59
C GLY A 913 5.80 -20.51 -9.38
N PRO A 914 5.79 -21.04 -8.15
CA PRO A 914 6.02 -22.46 -7.97
C PRO A 914 5.01 -23.20 -8.86
N GLN A 915 5.53 -23.92 -9.86
CA GLN A 915 4.75 -24.83 -10.71
C GLN A 915 4.11 -25.91 -9.84
#